data_AF-A0A351HKK8-F1
#
_entry.id   AF-A0A351HKK8-F1
#
_cell.length_a   1.000
_cell.length_b   1.000
_cell.length_c   1.000
_cell.angle_alpha   90.00
_cell.angle_beta   90.00
_cell.angle_gamma   90.00
#
_symmetry.space_group_name_H-M   'P 1'
#
loop_
_entity.id
_entity.type
_entity.pdbx_description
1 polymer ?
#
loop_
_entity_poly.entity_id
_entity_poly.type
_entity_poly.pdbx_seq_one_letter_code
_entity_poly.pdbx_strand_id
1 'polypeptide(L)'
;MNLLQYFNLKYIGRFAFLSAMVFLTSCSTKKNTMVNRTYHNVTSYYNVYYNGNDAFKAGTKKINDSYKDNYSLLLPVFKHSSDEAVRDAFGDMNRAIEKGSKCVRKHSITEKPKRKEGKNQDKKDKEFFEQKQFVKWIDDAYLLIGKSQFYKHDFYAGIETFSYIVREYNDPAIKYEAYIWLARTYIEMAKFEKALDFLAKLETEKVLVPKSLIGPLALTEADLLIRQKDYEKAIPFMVEAVANTNKKNERARYLYILAQLYQKNEEKEKAYETFGRVVDLNQNYEMTFNSRINQASIFNGAAADSRPLQKELNKMLKDDKNIDYRDQIYYALGNIAFNESRDQDAIDYFLLSAHVSTQNNNQKGMSYLAAADIYFGKPDYRNSQAFYDSAISILSPEFPDYLLLKNKSQNLNELVKNLVVIESEDSLQRIALLPESQRNSFIDQLISKVVEEERKEKELAAQEQKEMVYLQQQGNEMRSQEGGSWYFYNQNMMVMGLQEFKKKWGDRKLEDNWRRKNKSVTSFDDLSEESSASADSNKQVFSNKSREYYLVGLPLTDSSMQLSKQRVEEAYFNLAGIYKERFNDFNQSIGGYLKLIELYPQTGYRLSSYYSLYKLFFLVKNYPKAEEYKAKILNEFPDSDYAKVLGNPDYFKELEKIDNQVKFMYQATYKYFLNNNCAEVQNNYQYVDSVFHESTLLSKFALLSALCEGNRGDTAALKQSLNLFKEKFPKSEEVAYADEVLTAMDRKPREIELAEKAKDEFGAELSTSKIDSIDLAIFKYNPQQIHYYLLVVSNKKASPNSVQFKVTNFNLDYYSFLEFDVGNELLSADYTCVVVKKFKNQSMANNYFESVIIAGEVLGDLTDDSYRSFIISAENYATFVQDKNLLKYQRFFEINYLKK
;
A
#
# COMPACT_ATOMS: atom_id res chain seq x y z
N MET A 1 90.18 -9.82 -44.04
CA MET A 1 88.70 -9.75 -44.09
C MET A 1 88.15 -11.16 -43.84
N ASN A 2 87.11 -11.30 -43.00
CA ASN A 2 86.24 -12.48 -42.87
C ASN A 2 86.73 -13.73 -42.11
N LEU A 3 86.73 -13.63 -40.77
CA LEU A 3 86.47 -14.80 -39.89
C LEU A 3 85.29 -14.58 -38.92
N LEU A 4 84.71 -13.38 -38.85
CA LEU A 4 83.59 -13.04 -37.95
C LEU A 4 82.19 -13.01 -38.62
N GLN A 5 82.08 -13.15 -39.95
CA GLN A 5 80.80 -13.06 -40.66
C GLN A 5 80.01 -14.38 -40.80
N TYR A 6 80.63 -15.55 -40.59
CA TYR A 6 79.94 -16.85 -40.75
C TYR A 6 79.43 -17.47 -39.44
N PHE A 7 79.82 -16.92 -38.28
CA PHE A 7 79.44 -17.46 -36.97
C PHE A 7 78.15 -16.88 -36.39
N ASN A 8 77.43 -16.00 -37.09
CA ASN A 8 76.22 -15.36 -36.56
C ASN A 8 74.91 -15.78 -37.25
N LEU A 9 74.84 -15.90 -38.59
CA LEU A 9 73.55 -16.20 -39.24
C LEU A 9 73.00 -17.62 -38.99
N LYS A 10 73.86 -18.65 -38.90
CA LYS A 10 73.41 -20.03 -38.59
C LYS A 10 72.93 -20.17 -37.14
N TYR A 11 73.55 -19.48 -36.20
CA TYR A 11 73.14 -19.50 -34.79
C TYR A 11 71.91 -18.64 -34.56
N ILE A 12 71.79 -17.48 -35.23
CA ILE A 12 70.57 -16.66 -35.25
C ILE A 12 69.41 -17.43 -35.89
N GLY A 13 69.63 -18.11 -37.03
CA GLY A 13 68.61 -18.93 -37.68
C GLY A 13 68.19 -20.15 -36.86
N ARG A 14 69.14 -20.82 -36.20
CA ARG A 14 68.84 -21.91 -35.25
C ARG A 14 68.13 -21.40 -33.99
N PHE A 15 68.53 -20.25 -33.46
CA PHE A 15 67.87 -19.62 -32.33
C PHE A 15 66.45 -19.17 -32.69
N ALA A 16 66.25 -18.55 -33.86
CA ALA A 16 64.94 -18.18 -34.38
C ALA A 16 64.06 -19.42 -34.64
N PHE A 17 64.62 -20.50 -35.17
CA PHE A 17 63.91 -21.77 -35.37
C PHE A 17 63.55 -22.45 -34.04
N LEU A 18 64.48 -22.49 -33.07
CA LEU A 18 64.24 -23.00 -31.72
C LEU A 18 63.21 -22.15 -30.98
N SER A 19 63.29 -20.82 -31.07
CA SER A 19 62.27 -19.91 -30.55
C SER A 19 60.91 -20.16 -31.20
N ALA A 20 60.84 -20.29 -32.53
CA ALA A 20 59.60 -20.60 -33.25
C ALA A 20 59.02 -21.96 -32.82
N MET A 21 59.86 -22.97 -32.61
CA MET A 21 59.44 -24.30 -32.15
C MET A 21 58.95 -24.27 -30.69
N VAL A 22 59.55 -23.43 -29.83
CA VAL A 22 59.07 -23.16 -28.47
C VAL A 22 57.71 -22.44 -28.51
N PHE A 23 57.52 -21.46 -29.40
CA PHE A 23 56.23 -20.78 -29.59
C PHE A 23 55.11 -21.70 -30.11
N LEU A 24 55.43 -22.63 -31.02
CA LEU A 24 54.45 -23.59 -31.55
C LEU A 24 54.05 -24.64 -30.50
N THR A 25 54.96 -25.01 -29.60
CA THR A 25 54.69 -25.99 -28.53
C THR A 25 54.10 -25.37 -27.25
N SER A 26 54.26 -24.06 -27.05
CA SER A 26 53.73 -23.33 -25.89
C SER A 26 52.22 -23.07 -25.97
N CYS A 27 51.59 -23.20 -27.15
CA CYS A 27 50.17 -22.95 -27.37
C CYS A 27 49.23 -24.07 -26.86
N SER A 28 49.78 -25.24 -26.49
CA SER A 28 48.97 -26.38 -26.05
C SER A 28 48.53 -26.24 -24.60
N THR A 29 47.22 -26.35 -24.35
CA THR A 29 46.62 -26.43 -23.01
C THR A 29 46.68 -27.83 -22.40
N LYS A 30 47.00 -28.86 -23.20
CA LYS A 30 47.11 -30.27 -22.76
C LYS A 30 48.40 -30.58 -22.02
N LYS A 31 49.34 -29.64 -21.92
CA LYS A 31 50.62 -29.80 -21.20
C LYS A 31 50.77 -28.69 -20.17
N ASN A 32 51.08 -29.07 -18.93
CA ASN A 32 51.32 -28.11 -17.85
C ASN A 32 52.82 -27.92 -17.58
N THR A 33 53.51 -27.15 -18.43
CA THR A 33 54.90 -26.72 -18.22
C THR A 33 54.98 -25.23 -17.89
N MET A 34 56.12 -24.77 -17.38
CA MET A 34 56.34 -23.34 -17.11
C MET A 34 56.17 -22.48 -18.37
N VAL A 35 56.67 -22.95 -19.52
CA VAL A 35 56.56 -22.23 -20.81
C VAL A 35 55.10 -22.13 -21.26
N ASN A 36 54.35 -23.25 -21.20
CA ASN A 36 52.92 -23.26 -21.53
C ASN A 36 52.14 -22.31 -20.61
N ARG A 37 52.35 -22.39 -19.28
CA ARG A 37 51.67 -21.51 -18.31
C ARG A 37 51.98 -20.04 -18.56
N THR A 38 53.24 -19.68 -18.78
CA THR A 38 53.62 -18.28 -19.06
C THR A 38 52.98 -17.77 -20.34
N TYR A 39 53.01 -18.55 -21.42
CA TYR A 39 52.35 -18.20 -22.68
C TYR A 39 50.85 -17.98 -22.48
N HIS A 40 50.17 -18.93 -21.83
CA HIS A 40 48.73 -18.83 -21.61
C HIS A 40 48.36 -17.71 -20.63
N ASN A 41 49.18 -17.39 -19.62
CA ASN A 41 48.97 -16.26 -18.72
C ASN A 41 49.08 -14.91 -19.43
N VAL A 42 50.06 -14.73 -20.32
CA VAL A 42 50.23 -13.46 -21.04
C VAL A 42 49.13 -13.30 -22.08
N THR A 43 48.88 -14.35 -22.87
CA THR A 43 47.90 -14.28 -23.97
C THR A 43 46.46 -14.24 -23.49
N SER A 44 46.11 -14.91 -22.38
CA SER A 44 44.76 -14.84 -21.82
C SER A 44 44.43 -13.44 -21.30
N TYR A 45 45.40 -12.76 -20.69
CA TYR A 45 45.23 -11.37 -20.23
C TYR A 45 45.01 -10.41 -21.42
N TYR A 46 46.04 -10.24 -22.25
CA TYR A 46 46.06 -9.17 -23.26
C TYR A 46 45.11 -9.44 -24.43
N ASN A 47 44.95 -10.70 -24.85
CA ASN A 47 44.13 -10.99 -26.02
C ASN A 47 42.64 -11.13 -25.67
N VAL A 48 42.31 -11.42 -24.41
CA VAL A 48 40.95 -11.82 -24.06
C VAL A 48 40.40 -11.12 -22.82
N TYR A 49 40.97 -11.37 -21.63
CA TYR A 49 40.42 -10.87 -20.38
C TYR A 49 40.37 -9.34 -20.33
N TYR A 50 41.45 -8.66 -20.71
CA TYR A 50 41.52 -7.19 -20.75
C TYR A 50 40.38 -6.59 -21.58
N ASN A 51 40.19 -7.10 -22.81
CA ASN A 51 39.12 -6.65 -23.70
C ASN A 51 37.71 -6.93 -23.15
N GLY A 52 37.53 -8.03 -22.41
CA GLY A 52 36.27 -8.35 -21.75
C GLY A 52 35.99 -7.43 -20.57
N ASN A 53 37.01 -7.18 -19.73
CA ASN A 53 36.91 -6.29 -18.57
C ASN A 53 36.66 -4.84 -18.99
N ASP A 54 37.26 -4.39 -20.08
CA ASP A 54 37.00 -3.04 -20.62
C ASP A 54 35.57 -2.90 -21.15
N ALA A 55 35.03 -3.95 -21.81
CA ALA A 55 33.62 -3.97 -22.19
C ALA A 55 32.71 -3.91 -20.94
N PHE A 56 32.99 -4.72 -19.92
CA PHE A 56 32.24 -4.68 -18.66
C PHE A 56 32.28 -3.29 -17.98
N LYS A 57 33.45 -2.64 -17.92
CA LYS A 57 33.57 -1.26 -17.41
C LYS A 57 32.79 -0.25 -18.26
N ALA A 58 32.81 -0.39 -19.58
CA ALA A 58 32.03 0.47 -20.47
C ALA A 58 30.52 0.32 -20.21
N GLY A 59 30.05 -0.92 -20.06
CA GLY A 59 28.65 -1.19 -19.75
C GLY A 59 28.23 -0.70 -18.36
N THR A 60 29.04 -0.92 -17.31
CA THR A 60 28.73 -0.37 -15.97
C THR A 60 28.76 1.15 -15.95
N LYS A 61 29.63 1.80 -16.73
CA LYS A 61 29.61 3.24 -16.91
C LYS A 61 28.31 3.72 -17.56
N LYS A 62 27.85 3.06 -18.63
CA LYS A 62 26.57 3.39 -19.28
C LYS A 62 25.40 3.34 -18.32
N ILE A 63 25.31 2.31 -17.47
CA ILE A 63 24.26 2.19 -16.43
C ILE A 63 24.32 3.38 -15.48
N ASN A 64 25.52 3.75 -15.03
CA ASN A 64 25.68 4.85 -14.08
C ASN A 64 25.34 6.22 -14.70
N ASP A 65 25.60 6.40 -15.99
CA ASP A 65 25.36 7.63 -16.75
C ASP A 65 23.88 7.74 -17.19
N SER A 66 23.19 6.61 -17.45
CA SER A 66 21.77 6.58 -17.85
C SER A 66 20.82 6.69 -16.66
N TYR A 67 21.20 6.16 -15.50
CA TYR A 67 20.37 6.19 -14.30
C TYR A 67 20.25 7.61 -13.72
N LYS A 68 19.02 8.12 -13.65
CA LYS A 68 18.68 9.39 -13.00
C LYS A 68 18.19 9.14 -11.57
N ASP A 69 18.82 9.78 -10.60
CA ASP A 69 18.44 9.69 -9.20
C ASP A 69 17.15 10.48 -8.94
N ASN A 70 16.21 9.88 -8.20
CA ASN A 70 15.05 10.59 -7.65
C ASN A 70 15.32 10.91 -6.18
N TYR A 71 15.78 12.12 -5.92
CA TYR A 71 16.22 12.56 -4.59
C TYR A 71 15.10 12.75 -3.57
N SER A 72 13.83 12.74 -4.01
CA SER A 72 12.65 12.72 -3.13
C SER A 72 12.42 11.35 -2.47
N LEU A 73 13.09 10.31 -2.95
CA LEU A 73 13.03 8.95 -2.42
C LEU A 73 14.39 8.54 -1.83
N LEU A 74 14.39 7.50 -0.99
CA LEU A 74 15.64 6.85 -0.57
C LEU A 74 16.34 6.29 -1.81
N LEU A 75 17.57 6.76 -2.09
CA LEU A 75 18.28 6.31 -3.29
C LEU A 75 18.65 4.83 -3.17
N PRO A 76 18.52 4.03 -4.24
CA PRO A 76 18.99 2.66 -4.21
C PRO A 76 20.51 2.64 -4.07
N VAL A 77 21.00 1.69 -3.26
CA VAL A 77 22.44 1.49 -3.05
C VAL A 77 23.13 1.26 -4.39
N PHE A 78 22.56 0.39 -5.21
CA PHE A 78 23.08 0.05 -6.52
C PHE A 78 22.16 0.54 -7.65
N LYS A 79 22.72 1.30 -8.60
CA LYS A 79 21.98 1.83 -9.76
C LYS A 79 21.53 0.74 -10.75
N HIS A 80 22.21 -0.41 -10.75
CA HIS A 80 21.92 -1.53 -11.65
C HIS A 80 20.63 -2.29 -11.31
N SER A 81 19.96 -1.93 -10.21
CA SER A 81 18.67 -2.52 -9.84
C SER A 81 17.51 -1.96 -10.66
N SER A 82 17.74 -0.92 -11.47
CA SER A 82 16.75 -0.40 -12.43
C SER A 82 16.82 -1.15 -13.76
N ASP A 83 15.71 -1.77 -14.13
CA ASP A 83 15.53 -2.48 -15.41
C ASP A 83 15.77 -1.59 -16.62
N GLU A 84 15.38 -0.32 -16.53
CA GLU A 84 15.56 0.66 -17.62
C GLU A 84 17.04 0.98 -17.82
N ALA A 85 17.78 1.21 -16.73
CA ALA A 85 19.18 1.61 -16.79
C ALA A 85 20.10 0.50 -17.32
N VAL A 86 19.76 -0.78 -17.11
CA VAL A 86 20.63 -1.91 -17.51
C VAL A 86 20.53 -2.29 -18.98
N ARG A 87 19.42 -2.00 -19.66
CA ARG A 87 19.18 -2.40 -21.06
C ARG A 87 20.25 -1.87 -22.01
N ASP A 88 20.68 -0.63 -21.81
CA ASP A 88 21.69 0.03 -22.65
C ASP A 88 23.09 -0.59 -22.54
N ALA A 89 23.34 -1.37 -21.48
CA ALA A 89 24.60 -2.06 -21.25
C ALA A 89 24.63 -3.49 -21.78
N PHE A 90 23.52 -4.05 -22.27
CA PHE A 90 23.44 -5.46 -22.67
C PHE A 90 24.46 -5.85 -23.75
N GLY A 91 24.70 -4.97 -24.74
CA GLY A 91 25.71 -5.20 -25.77
C GLY A 91 27.12 -5.34 -25.21
N ASP A 92 27.48 -4.48 -24.25
CA ASP A 92 28.78 -4.51 -23.58
C ASP A 92 28.92 -5.72 -22.66
N MET A 93 27.86 -6.08 -21.93
CA MET A 93 27.83 -7.28 -21.09
C MET A 93 27.93 -8.57 -21.92
N ASN A 94 27.25 -8.64 -23.07
CA ASN A 94 27.38 -9.77 -24.00
C ASN A 94 28.82 -9.91 -24.51
N ARG A 95 29.48 -8.80 -24.84
CA ARG A 95 30.89 -8.80 -25.25
C ARG A 95 31.80 -9.25 -24.11
N ALA A 96 31.56 -8.81 -22.87
CA ALA A 96 32.30 -9.26 -21.70
C ALA A 96 32.16 -10.77 -21.47
N ILE A 97 30.94 -11.32 -21.58
CA ILE A 97 30.66 -12.76 -21.52
C ILE A 97 31.39 -13.50 -22.64
N GLU A 98 31.28 -13.05 -23.89
CA GLU A 98 31.93 -13.70 -25.04
C GLU A 98 33.46 -13.78 -24.86
N LYS A 99 34.08 -12.69 -24.42
CA LYS A 99 35.53 -12.67 -24.12
C LYS A 99 35.84 -13.56 -22.93
N GLY A 100 35.12 -13.46 -21.83
CA GLY A 100 35.30 -14.35 -20.68
C GLY A 100 35.25 -15.82 -21.06
N SER A 101 34.20 -16.25 -21.77
CA SER A 101 34.05 -17.63 -22.24
C SER A 101 35.15 -18.05 -23.21
N LYS A 102 35.62 -17.14 -24.07
CA LYS A 102 36.77 -17.41 -24.96
C LYS A 102 38.06 -17.60 -24.15
N CYS A 103 38.26 -16.86 -23.06
CA CYS A 103 39.42 -16.97 -22.18
C CYS A 103 39.46 -18.36 -21.56
N VAL A 104 38.34 -18.74 -20.92
CA VAL A 104 38.14 -20.06 -20.31
C VAL A 104 38.39 -21.17 -21.34
N ARG A 105 37.72 -21.11 -22.49
CA ARG A 105 37.78 -22.16 -23.52
C ARG A 105 39.17 -22.34 -24.13
N LYS A 106 39.92 -21.26 -24.35
CA LYS A 106 41.20 -21.31 -25.08
C LYS A 106 42.45 -21.41 -24.21
N HIS A 107 42.37 -20.99 -22.95
CA HIS A 107 43.56 -20.85 -22.11
C HIS A 107 43.51 -21.69 -20.82
N SER A 108 42.41 -22.36 -20.51
CA SER A 108 42.33 -23.23 -19.33
C SER A 108 43.35 -24.37 -19.38
N ILE A 109 44.14 -24.53 -18.31
CA ILE A 109 45.03 -25.67 -18.08
C ILE A 109 44.63 -26.30 -16.75
N THR A 110 44.02 -27.47 -16.81
CA THR A 110 43.59 -28.26 -15.64
C THR A 110 44.52 -29.44 -15.34
N GLU A 111 45.34 -29.84 -16.32
CA GLU A 111 46.33 -30.91 -16.19
C GLU A 111 47.33 -30.62 -15.07
N LYS A 112 47.61 -31.60 -14.21
CA LYS A 112 48.55 -31.42 -13.10
C LYS A 112 50.00 -31.34 -13.61
N PRO A 113 50.86 -30.47 -13.03
CA PRO A 113 52.26 -30.40 -13.42
C PRO A 113 53.01 -31.63 -12.93
N LYS A 114 54.00 -32.10 -13.70
CA LYS A 114 54.84 -33.24 -13.30
C LYS A 114 55.57 -32.93 -11.99
N ARG A 115 55.44 -33.81 -10.99
CA ARG A 115 56.13 -33.71 -9.70
C ARG A 115 57.59 -34.15 -9.86
N LYS A 116 58.51 -33.46 -9.18
CA LYS A 116 59.90 -33.93 -9.01
C LYS A 116 59.96 -34.77 -7.74
N GLU A 117 60.42 -36.01 -7.83
CA GLU A 117 60.58 -36.90 -6.67
C GLU A 117 61.69 -36.38 -5.74
N GLY A 118 61.50 -36.49 -4.42
CA GLY A 118 62.56 -36.32 -3.42
C GLY A 118 62.72 -34.94 -2.75
N LYS A 119 61.77 -34.00 -2.85
CA LYS A 119 61.81 -32.73 -2.09
C LYS A 119 60.67 -32.64 -1.07
N ASN A 120 60.98 -32.26 0.17
CA ASN A 120 59.98 -31.79 1.13
C ASN A 120 59.23 -30.60 0.50
N GLN A 121 57.91 -30.75 0.35
CA GLN A 121 57.07 -29.71 -0.23
C GLN A 121 56.65 -28.74 0.86
N ASP A 122 57.13 -27.50 0.75
CA ASP A 122 56.63 -26.41 1.58
C ASP A 122 55.15 -26.15 1.27
N LYS A 123 54.46 -25.46 2.19
CA LYS A 123 53.01 -25.15 2.07
C LYS A 123 52.63 -24.59 0.70
N LYS A 124 53.46 -23.71 0.13
CA LYS A 124 53.24 -23.10 -1.19
C LYS A 124 53.30 -24.09 -2.35
N ASP A 125 54.17 -25.09 -2.27
CA ASP A 125 54.27 -26.13 -3.30
C ASP A 125 53.02 -27.03 -3.25
N LYS A 126 52.56 -27.39 -2.04
CA LYS A 126 51.32 -28.15 -1.86
C LYS A 126 50.11 -27.40 -2.43
N GLU A 127 49.94 -26.14 -2.05
CA GLU A 127 48.88 -25.26 -2.57
C GLU A 127 48.92 -25.16 -4.10
N PHE A 128 50.11 -25.00 -4.70
CA PHE A 128 50.26 -24.96 -6.15
C PHE A 128 49.83 -26.28 -6.82
N PHE A 129 50.25 -27.45 -6.31
CA PHE A 129 49.85 -28.74 -6.90
C PHE A 129 48.37 -29.08 -6.67
N GLU A 130 47.73 -28.50 -5.66
CA GLU A 130 46.31 -28.70 -5.36
C GLU A 130 45.38 -27.86 -6.25
N GLN A 131 45.88 -26.78 -6.87
CA GLN A 131 45.12 -25.94 -7.79
C GLN A 131 44.42 -26.74 -8.89
N LYS A 132 43.13 -26.45 -9.12
CA LYS A 132 42.36 -27.03 -10.23
C LYS A 132 42.63 -26.33 -11.57
N GLN A 133 43.25 -25.15 -11.52
CA GLN A 133 43.54 -24.31 -12.67
C GLN A 133 44.91 -23.68 -12.52
N PHE A 134 45.71 -23.69 -13.58
CA PHE A 134 47.10 -23.25 -13.57
C PHE A 134 47.36 -21.97 -14.38
N VAL A 135 46.31 -21.40 -14.98
CA VAL A 135 46.34 -20.09 -15.65
C VAL A 135 45.59 -19.07 -14.80
N LYS A 136 46.30 -18.02 -14.41
CA LYS A 136 45.89 -17.02 -13.40
C LYS A 136 44.60 -16.29 -13.76
N TRP A 137 44.27 -16.13 -15.05
CA TRP A 137 43.18 -15.25 -15.48
C TRP A 137 41.86 -15.99 -15.77
N ILE A 138 41.79 -17.28 -15.46
CA ILE A 138 40.63 -18.11 -15.79
C ILE A 138 39.52 -17.93 -14.76
N ASP A 139 39.87 -17.91 -13.48
CA ASP A 139 38.97 -17.60 -12.36
C ASP A 139 38.48 -16.14 -12.44
N ASP A 140 39.36 -15.19 -12.76
CA ASP A 140 39.02 -13.82 -13.11
C ASP A 140 38.01 -13.76 -14.28
N ALA A 141 38.21 -14.59 -15.32
CA ALA A 141 37.31 -14.63 -16.47
C ALA A 141 35.93 -15.20 -16.11
N TYR A 142 35.84 -16.22 -15.24
CA TYR A 142 34.55 -16.69 -14.72
C TYR A 142 33.86 -15.62 -13.88
N LEU A 143 34.60 -14.93 -13.02
CA LEU A 143 34.04 -13.85 -12.21
C LEU A 143 33.50 -12.71 -13.09
N LEU A 144 34.21 -12.37 -14.16
CA LEU A 144 33.75 -11.41 -15.18
C LEU A 144 32.47 -11.88 -15.87
N ILE A 145 32.36 -13.16 -16.24
CA ILE A 145 31.14 -13.74 -16.83
C ILE A 145 29.97 -13.61 -15.85
N GLY A 146 30.15 -14.06 -14.60
CA GLY A 146 29.10 -14.03 -13.58
C GLY A 146 28.60 -12.62 -13.30
N LYS A 147 29.52 -11.66 -13.15
CA LYS A 147 29.17 -10.23 -13.02
C LYS A 147 28.38 -9.76 -14.24
N SER A 148 28.84 -10.06 -15.44
CA SER A 148 28.16 -9.62 -16.67
C SER A 148 26.76 -10.23 -16.82
N GLN A 149 26.57 -11.49 -16.40
CA GLN A 149 25.25 -12.14 -16.33
C GLN A 149 24.34 -11.45 -15.31
N PHE A 150 24.85 -11.16 -14.11
CA PHE A 150 24.13 -10.41 -13.08
C PHE A 150 23.69 -9.04 -13.59
N TYR A 151 24.57 -8.26 -14.22
CA TYR A 151 24.25 -6.94 -14.77
C TYR A 151 23.28 -6.98 -15.96
N LYS A 152 23.15 -8.14 -16.62
CA LYS A 152 22.10 -8.42 -17.62
C LYS A 152 20.78 -8.90 -17.00
N HIS A 153 20.72 -9.01 -15.68
CA HIS A 153 19.64 -9.64 -14.93
C HIS A 153 19.39 -11.12 -15.32
N ASP A 154 20.41 -11.78 -15.88
CA ASP A 154 20.42 -13.24 -16.05
C ASP A 154 20.88 -13.89 -14.74
N PHE A 155 20.06 -13.70 -13.70
CA PHE A 155 20.40 -14.03 -12.32
C PHE A 155 20.67 -15.52 -12.11
N TYR A 156 19.93 -16.39 -12.78
CA TYR A 156 20.13 -17.84 -12.69
C TYR A 156 21.47 -18.27 -13.27
N ALA A 157 21.86 -17.75 -14.44
CA ALA A 157 23.17 -18.03 -15.01
C ALA A 157 24.30 -17.43 -14.16
N GLY A 158 24.08 -16.24 -13.59
CA GLY A 158 24.99 -15.64 -12.61
C GLY A 158 25.20 -16.54 -11.39
N ILE A 159 24.12 -17.04 -10.78
CA ILE A 159 24.17 -17.98 -9.65
C ILE A 159 24.97 -19.24 -10.00
N GLU A 160 24.72 -19.84 -11.16
CA GLU A 160 25.46 -21.03 -11.60
C GLU A 160 26.96 -20.74 -11.70
N THR A 161 27.33 -19.63 -12.35
CA THR A 161 28.72 -19.21 -12.53
C THR A 161 29.40 -18.91 -11.19
N PHE A 162 28.78 -18.14 -10.29
CA PHE A 162 29.37 -17.83 -8.99
C PHE A 162 29.45 -19.07 -8.09
N SER A 163 28.46 -19.95 -8.14
CA SER A 163 28.48 -21.23 -7.38
C SER A 163 29.60 -22.14 -7.88
N TYR A 164 29.84 -22.19 -9.19
CA TYR A 164 30.99 -22.87 -9.77
C TYR A 164 32.30 -22.28 -9.22
N ILE A 165 32.43 -20.95 -9.20
CA ILE A 165 33.64 -20.29 -8.71
C ILE A 165 33.95 -20.68 -7.26
N VAL A 166 32.93 -20.60 -6.38
CA VAL A 166 33.06 -20.92 -4.96
C VAL A 166 33.46 -22.39 -4.72
N ARG A 167 33.02 -23.30 -5.60
CA ARG A 167 33.31 -24.74 -5.51
C ARG A 167 34.68 -25.12 -6.10
N GLU A 168 35.10 -24.43 -7.14
CA GLU A 168 36.30 -24.80 -7.90
C GLU A 168 37.56 -24.04 -7.49
N TYR A 169 37.44 -22.80 -6.99
CA TYR A 169 38.59 -21.94 -6.71
C TYR A 169 38.75 -21.65 -5.21
N ASN A 170 40.00 -21.76 -4.75
CA ASN A 170 40.38 -21.51 -3.35
C ASN A 170 41.06 -20.14 -3.15
N ASP A 171 41.25 -19.34 -4.19
CA ASP A 171 41.76 -17.97 -4.05
C ASP A 171 40.76 -17.15 -3.22
N PRO A 172 41.15 -16.65 -2.02
CA PRO A 172 40.27 -15.85 -1.18
C PRO A 172 39.65 -14.66 -1.90
N ALA A 173 40.41 -13.94 -2.74
CA ALA A 173 39.90 -12.77 -3.44
C ALA A 173 38.77 -13.11 -4.41
N ILE A 174 38.92 -14.19 -5.17
CA ILE A 174 37.91 -14.62 -6.12
C ILE A 174 36.72 -15.30 -5.42
N LYS A 175 36.99 -16.21 -4.48
CA LYS A 175 35.98 -17.00 -3.77
C LYS A 175 35.05 -16.10 -2.95
N TYR A 176 35.59 -15.19 -2.14
CA TYR A 176 34.77 -14.31 -1.31
C TYR A 176 34.05 -13.25 -2.13
N GLU A 177 34.65 -12.76 -3.22
CA GLU A 177 33.94 -11.87 -4.13
C GLU A 177 32.75 -12.59 -4.79
N ALA A 178 32.90 -13.85 -5.20
CA ALA A 178 31.79 -14.64 -5.73
C ALA A 178 30.67 -14.88 -4.71
N TYR A 179 30.99 -15.08 -3.43
CA TYR A 179 29.99 -15.13 -2.37
C TYR A 179 29.21 -13.82 -2.21
N ILE A 180 29.89 -12.67 -2.26
CA ILE A 180 29.24 -11.35 -2.23
C ILE A 180 28.28 -11.21 -3.43
N TRP A 181 28.72 -11.62 -4.63
CA TRP A 181 27.85 -11.57 -5.80
C TRP A 181 26.69 -12.56 -5.76
N LEU A 182 26.85 -13.74 -5.14
CA LEU A 182 25.73 -14.65 -4.86
C LEU A 182 24.70 -13.97 -3.98
N ALA A 183 25.14 -13.38 -2.86
CA ALA A 183 24.25 -12.64 -1.96
C ALA A 183 23.51 -11.52 -2.71
N ARG A 184 24.21 -10.68 -3.47
CA ARG A 184 23.60 -9.63 -4.33
C ARG A 184 22.57 -10.19 -5.30
N THR A 185 22.88 -11.31 -5.95
CA THR A 185 21.97 -11.94 -6.90
C THR A 185 20.67 -12.37 -6.22
N TYR A 186 20.76 -12.99 -5.04
CA TYR A 186 19.56 -13.35 -4.27
C TYR A 186 18.80 -12.13 -3.72
N ILE A 187 19.49 -11.04 -3.36
CA ILE A 187 18.88 -9.78 -2.94
C ILE A 187 18.05 -9.16 -4.08
N GLU A 188 18.59 -9.08 -5.30
CA GLU A 188 17.85 -8.56 -6.46
C GLU A 188 16.62 -9.42 -6.80
N MET A 189 16.69 -10.73 -6.54
CA MET A 189 15.56 -11.64 -6.70
C MET A 189 14.56 -11.62 -5.53
N ALA A 190 14.74 -10.73 -4.54
CA ALA A 190 13.98 -10.67 -3.29
C ALA A 190 13.97 -11.98 -2.49
N LYS A 191 15.00 -12.83 -2.64
CA LYS A 191 15.19 -14.10 -1.93
C LYS A 191 16.13 -13.89 -0.73
N PHE A 192 15.70 -13.08 0.22
CA PHE A 192 16.54 -12.60 1.33
C PHE A 192 17.13 -13.70 2.21
N GLU A 193 16.37 -14.76 2.52
CA GLU A 193 16.87 -15.92 3.29
C GLU A 193 18.10 -16.56 2.63
N LYS A 194 18.08 -16.69 1.29
CA LYS A 194 19.22 -17.24 0.56
C LYS A 194 20.41 -16.29 0.53
N ALA A 195 20.18 -14.98 0.51
CA ALA A 195 21.26 -14.01 0.61
C ALA A 195 21.97 -14.12 1.97
N LEU A 196 21.19 -14.25 3.06
CA LEU A 196 21.71 -14.44 4.41
C LEU A 196 22.57 -15.70 4.54
N ASP A 197 22.18 -16.83 3.92
CA ASP A 197 23.01 -18.05 3.88
C ASP A 197 24.45 -17.79 3.40
N PHE A 198 24.62 -16.89 2.42
CA PHE A 198 25.95 -16.56 1.87
C PHE A 198 26.67 -15.49 2.68
N LEU A 199 25.96 -14.50 3.20
CA LEU A 199 26.54 -13.47 4.07
C LEU A 199 27.04 -14.08 5.40
N ALA A 200 26.29 -15.01 5.99
CA ALA A 200 26.70 -15.72 7.22
C ALA A 200 28.04 -16.49 7.05
N LYS A 201 28.29 -17.03 5.84
CA LYS A 201 29.58 -17.66 5.52
C LYS A 201 30.73 -16.65 5.50
N LEU A 202 30.47 -15.45 4.96
CA LEU A 202 31.44 -14.36 4.94
C LEU A 202 31.76 -13.84 6.34
N GLU A 203 30.76 -13.75 7.21
CA GLU A 203 30.96 -13.32 8.61
C GLU A 203 31.72 -14.39 9.43
N THR A 204 31.42 -15.67 9.23
CA THR A 204 32.15 -16.77 9.91
C THR A 204 33.63 -16.82 9.50
N GLU A 205 33.93 -16.48 8.24
CA GLU A 205 35.29 -16.50 7.67
C GLU A 205 35.89 -15.08 7.54
N LYS A 206 35.41 -14.09 8.30
CA LYS A 206 35.74 -12.66 8.14
C LYS A 206 37.22 -12.33 8.06
N VAL A 207 38.06 -13.03 8.83
CA VAL A 207 39.53 -12.85 8.84
C VAL A 207 40.18 -13.18 7.49
N LEU A 208 39.54 -14.04 6.69
CA LEU A 208 40.01 -14.47 5.38
C LEU A 208 39.52 -13.55 4.25
N VAL A 209 38.54 -12.66 4.52
CA VAL A 209 38.02 -11.71 3.54
C VAL A 209 39.09 -10.63 3.25
N PRO A 210 39.52 -10.48 1.98
CA PRO A 210 40.49 -9.44 1.63
C PRO A 210 39.98 -8.03 1.93
N LYS A 211 40.89 -7.15 2.35
CA LYS A 211 40.57 -5.74 2.68
C LYS A 211 39.83 -5.00 1.57
N SER A 212 40.11 -5.32 0.31
CA SER A 212 39.43 -4.73 -0.85
C SER A 212 37.95 -5.08 -0.96
N LEU A 213 37.49 -6.13 -0.26
CA LEU A 213 36.11 -6.62 -0.27
C LEU A 213 35.29 -6.19 0.95
N ILE A 214 35.91 -5.58 1.97
CA ILE A 214 35.20 -5.10 3.18
C ILE A 214 34.12 -4.08 2.80
N GLY A 215 34.46 -3.06 2.02
CA GLY A 215 33.49 -2.07 1.54
C GLY A 215 32.37 -2.70 0.70
N PRO A 216 32.67 -3.50 -0.33
CA PRO A 216 31.67 -4.24 -1.11
C PRO A 216 30.75 -5.16 -0.30
N LEU A 217 31.26 -5.81 0.74
CA LEU A 217 30.48 -6.66 1.66
C LEU A 217 29.52 -5.81 2.48
N ALA A 218 30.03 -4.80 3.19
CA ALA A 218 29.22 -3.91 4.01
C ALA A 218 28.12 -3.22 3.18
N LEU A 219 28.42 -2.81 1.95
CA LEU A 219 27.44 -2.23 1.04
C LEU A 219 26.32 -3.22 0.64
N THR A 220 26.64 -4.52 0.55
CA THR A 220 25.67 -5.58 0.24
C THR A 220 24.78 -5.88 1.44
N GLU A 221 25.34 -5.89 2.65
CA GLU A 221 24.60 -6.07 3.90
C GLU A 221 23.66 -4.88 4.15
N ALA A 222 24.15 -3.66 3.91
CA ALA A 222 23.32 -2.46 3.94
C ALA A 222 22.15 -2.54 2.93
N ASP A 223 22.41 -2.91 1.68
CA ASP A 223 21.36 -3.02 0.65
C ASP A 223 20.27 -4.05 1.03
N LEU A 224 20.67 -5.20 1.59
CA LEU A 224 19.74 -6.20 2.10
C LEU A 224 18.81 -5.59 3.17
N LEU A 225 19.38 -4.95 4.18
CA LEU A 225 18.63 -4.39 5.31
C LEU A 225 17.74 -3.20 4.89
N ILE A 226 18.23 -2.36 3.97
CA ILE A 226 17.45 -1.27 3.38
C ILE A 226 16.22 -1.81 2.65
N ARG A 227 16.37 -2.89 1.86
CA ARG A 227 15.25 -3.53 1.15
C ARG A 227 14.24 -4.19 2.10
N GLN A 228 14.71 -4.64 3.27
CA GLN A 228 13.86 -5.12 4.37
C GLN A 228 13.24 -3.98 5.20
N LYS A 229 13.57 -2.72 4.89
CA LYS A 229 13.19 -1.51 5.65
C LYS A 229 13.71 -1.47 7.09
N ASP A 230 14.75 -2.26 7.40
CA ASP A 230 15.43 -2.29 8.69
C ASP A 230 16.57 -1.25 8.69
N TYR A 231 16.19 0.04 8.68
CA TYR A 231 17.11 1.15 8.48
C TYR A 231 18.12 1.29 9.62
N GLU A 232 17.70 1.06 10.86
CA GLU A 232 18.56 1.14 12.05
C GLU A 232 19.76 0.19 11.91
N LYS A 233 19.50 -1.07 11.53
CA LYS A 233 20.58 -2.06 11.32
C LYS A 233 21.41 -1.79 10.07
N ALA A 234 20.86 -1.12 9.05
CA ALA A 234 21.60 -0.80 7.83
C ALA A 234 22.67 0.29 8.04
N ILE A 235 22.44 1.23 8.95
CA ILE A 235 23.34 2.37 9.24
C ILE A 235 24.80 1.94 9.51
N PRO A 236 25.12 1.02 10.45
CA PRO A 236 26.50 0.64 10.73
C PRO A 236 27.23 0.08 9.50
N PHE A 237 26.55 -0.71 8.66
CA PHE A 237 27.11 -1.24 7.42
C PHE A 237 27.34 -0.13 6.38
N MET A 238 26.44 0.85 6.29
CA MET A 238 26.65 2.02 5.43
C MET A 238 27.83 2.88 5.89
N VAL A 239 28.02 3.05 7.21
CA VAL A 239 29.19 3.74 7.77
C VAL A 239 30.49 3.02 7.37
N GLU A 240 30.52 1.69 7.51
CA GLU A 240 31.67 0.87 7.11
C GLU A 240 31.93 0.94 5.59
N ALA A 241 30.88 0.90 4.77
CA ALA A 241 30.98 1.04 3.32
C ALA A 241 31.57 2.40 2.92
N VAL A 242 31.12 3.49 3.54
CA VAL A 242 31.67 4.85 3.32
C VAL A 242 33.15 4.92 3.69
N ALA A 243 33.54 4.34 4.83
CA ALA A 243 34.93 4.34 5.29
C ALA A 243 35.87 3.57 4.35
N ASN A 244 35.36 2.53 3.69
CA ASN A 244 36.13 1.67 2.79
C ASN A 244 35.97 2.03 1.29
N THR A 245 35.36 3.18 0.96
CA THR A 245 35.17 3.64 -0.43
C THR A 245 36.16 4.73 -0.80
N ASN A 246 37.06 4.43 -1.74
CA ASN A 246 38.12 5.35 -2.18
C ASN A 246 37.66 6.38 -3.23
N LYS A 247 36.73 6.00 -4.11
CA LYS A 247 36.28 6.89 -5.20
C LYS A 247 35.34 7.95 -4.65
N LYS A 248 35.70 9.22 -4.84
CA LYS A 248 34.94 10.36 -4.30
C LYS A 248 33.47 10.37 -4.75
N ASN A 249 33.18 10.07 -6.02
CA ASN A 249 31.79 10.04 -6.54
C ASN A 249 30.93 8.96 -5.85
N GLU A 250 31.46 7.74 -5.70
CA GLU A 250 30.76 6.64 -5.03
C GLU A 250 30.58 6.96 -3.54
N ARG A 251 31.63 7.52 -2.90
CA ARG A 251 31.57 7.95 -1.49
C ARG A 251 30.54 9.05 -1.26
N ALA A 252 30.39 10.00 -2.19
CA ALA A 252 29.35 11.03 -2.13
C ALA A 252 27.95 10.41 -2.12
N ARG A 253 27.71 9.44 -3.01
CA ARG A 253 26.44 8.69 -3.06
C ARG A 253 26.16 7.96 -1.75
N TYR A 254 27.15 7.22 -1.22
CA TYR A 254 26.94 6.44 -0.01
C TYR A 254 26.75 7.34 1.23
N LEU A 255 27.42 8.50 1.29
CA LEU A 255 27.13 9.51 2.30
C LEU A 255 25.71 10.06 2.18
N TYR A 256 25.24 10.32 0.95
CA TYR A 256 23.87 10.78 0.72
C TYR A 256 22.84 9.74 1.22
N ILE A 257 23.03 8.46 0.86
CA ILE A 257 22.16 7.36 1.32
C ILE A 257 22.22 7.25 2.85
N LEU A 258 23.41 7.32 3.46
CA LEU A 258 23.58 7.28 4.91
C LEU A 258 22.82 8.44 5.59
N ALA A 259 22.86 9.65 5.02
CA ALA A 259 22.12 10.79 5.54
C ALA A 259 20.60 10.57 5.45
N GLN A 260 20.10 9.99 4.34
CA GLN A 260 18.70 9.60 4.20
C GLN A 260 18.29 8.52 5.20
N LEU A 261 19.18 7.57 5.53
CA LEU A 261 18.92 6.56 6.56
C LEU A 261 18.82 7.18 7.95
N TYR A 262 19.75 8.09 8.31
CA TYR A 262 19.63 8.85 9.56
C TYR A 262 18.33 9.63 9.63
N GLN A 263 17.90 10.26 8.53
CA GLN A 263 16.62 10.97 8.45
C GLN A 263 15.43 10.02 8.66
N LYS A 264 15.45 8.83 8.04
CA LYS A 264 14.40 7.80 8.21
C LYS A 264 14.38 7.21 9.62
N ASN A 265 15.51 7.21 10.32
CA ASN A 265 15.64 6.79 11.71
C ASN A 265 15.42 7.93 12.73
N GLU A 266 14.93 9.09 12.28
CA GLU A 266 14.70 10.31 13.08
C GLU A 266 15.96 10.91 13.74
N GLU A 267 17.16 10.49 13.33
CA GLU A 267 18.46 11.00 13.80
C GLU A 267 18.85 12.30 13.07
N LYS A 268 18.03 13.34 13.25
CA LYS A 268 18.09 14.62 12.51
C LYS A 268 19.48 15.29 12.51
N GLU A 269 20.16 15.33 13.66
CA GLU A 269 21.48 15.95 13.78
C GLU A 269 22.53 15.22 12.92
N LYS A 270 22.60 13.89 13.03
CA LYS A 270 23.51 13.08 12.20
C LYS A 270 23.18 13.16 10.72
N ALA A 271 21.88 13.22 10.37
CA ALA A 271 21.45 13.42 9.00
C ALA A 271 21.96 14.76 8.45
N TYR A 272 21.76 15.85 9.20
CA TYR A 272 22.22 17.19 8.83
C TYR A 272 23.74 17.26 8.61
N GLU A 273 24.53 16.71 9.55
CA GLU A 273 25.99 16.64 9.43
C GLU A 273 26.43 15.79 8.23
N THR A 274 25.78 14.65 8.01
CA THR A 274 26.15 13.73 6.92
C THR A 274 25.82 14.32 5.56
N PHE A 275 24.69 15.03 5.40
CA PHE A 275 24.43 15.82 4.19
C PHE A 275 25.46 16.93 4.00
N GLY A 276 25.90 17.59 5.07
CA GLY A 276 27.00 18.58 5.00
C GLY A 276 28.29 17.98 4.41
N ARG A 277 28.65 16.75 4.81
CA ARG A 277 29.81 16.04 4.23
C ARG A 277 29.65 15.75 2.73
N VAL A 278 28.42 15.59 2.23
CA VAL A 278 28.15 15.47 0.78
C VAL A 278 28.37 16.81 0.08
N VAL A 279 27.90 17.91 0.69
CA VAL A 279 28.11 19.27 0.19
C VAL A 279 29.60 19.60 0.11
N ASP A 280 30.37 19.28 1.14
CA ASP A 280 31.82 19.51 1.19
C ASP A 280 32.58 18.72 0.12
N LEU A 281 32.11 17.50 -0.18
CA LEU A 281 32.73 16.66 -1.19
C LEU A 281 32.47 17.18 -2.61
N ASN A 282 31.33 17.83 -2.86
CA ASN A 282 30.97 18.56 -4.08
C ASN A 282 31.30 17.83 -5.40
N GLN A 283 30.89 16.56 -5.53
CA GLN A 283 31.22 15.73 -6.71
C GLN A 283 30.15 15.76 -7.80
N ASN A 284 28.88 15.96 -7.43
CA ASN A 284 27.75 16.02 -8.34
C ASN A 284 26.86 17.19 -7.92
N TYR A 285 26.62 18.12 -8.85
CA TYR A 285 25.86 19.34 -8.58
C TYR A 285 24.47 19.05 -7.99
N GLU A 286 23.73 18.15 -8.61
CA GLU A 286 22.35 17.81 -8.23
C GLU A 286 22.30 17.14 -6.85
N MET A 287 23.25 16.24 -6.55
CA MET A 287 23.35 15.63 -5.22
C MET A 287 23.72 16.66 -4.14
N THR A 288 24.65 17.56 -4.44
CA THR A 288 25.05 18.65 -3.53
C THR A 288 23.90 19.63 -3.32
N PHE A 289 23.16 19.98 -4.38
CA PHE A 289 21.93 20.76 -4.32
C PHE A 289 20.91 20.10 -3.39
N ASN A 290 20.58 18.83 -3.64
CA ASN A 290 19.60 18.08 -2.84
C ASN A 290 20.05 17.88 -1.38
N SER A 291 21.36 17.77 -1.13
CA SER A 291 21.88 17.71 0.24
C SER A 291 21.57 18.99 1.01
N ARG A 292 21.71 20.17 0.37
CA ARG A 292 21.34 21.46 1.00
C ARG A 292 19.83 21.56 1.26
N ILE A 293 19.01 21.12 0.29
CA ILE A 293 17.55 21.08 0.45
C ILE A 293 17.14 20.19 1.62
N ASN A 294 17.76 19.02 1.76
CA ASN A 294 17.49 18.12 2.89
C ASN A 294 18.00 18.70 4.21
N GLN A 295 19.18 19.32 4.25
CA GLN A 295 19.65 20.05 5.44
C GLN A 295 18.64 21.12 5.89
N ALA A 296 18.04 21.84 4.95
CA ALA A 296 17.01 22.82 5.26
C ALA A 296 15.72 22.21 5.79
N SER A 297 15.31 21.06 5.26
CA SER A 297 14.11 20.37 5.72
C SER A 297 14.26 19.72 7.10
N ILE A 298 15.50 19.40 7.50
CA ILE A 298 15.85 18.78 8.79
C ILE A 298 16.14 19.83 9.87
N PHE A 299 16.34 21.09 9.48
CA PHE A 299 16.72 22.17 10.36
C PHE A 299 15.74 22.34 11.53
N ASN A 300 16.25 22.28 12.76
CA ASN A 300 15.47 22.45 13.97
C ASN A 300 15.53 23.92 14.43
N GLY A 301 14.43 24.65 14.25
CA GLY A 301 14.32 26.10 14.54
C GLY A 301 14.54 26.50 16.00
N ALA A 302 14.48 25.56 16.95
CA ALA A 302 14.58 25.86 18.38
C ALA A 302 16.01 26.07 18.90
N ALA A 303 17.04 25.63 18.17
CA ALA A 303 18.43 25.58 18.68
C ALA A 303 19.50 26.21 17.75
N ALA A 304 19.18 26.47 16.48
CA ALA A 304 20.15 26.94 15.49
C ALA A 304 19.66 28.20 14.75
N ASP A 305 20.60 28.98 14.21
CA ASP A 305 20.31 30.16 13.38
C ASP A 305 20.07 29.74 11.92
N SER A 306 18.85 29.96 11.41
CA SER A 306 18.47 29.59 10.03
C SER A 306 18.94 30.61 8.98
N ARG A 307 19.36 31.81 9.40
CA ARG A 307 19.73 32.91 8.49
C ARG A 307 20.83 32.53 7.48
N PRO A 308 21.89 31.80 7.83
CA PRO A 308 22.90 31.37 6.87
C PRO A 308 22.31 30.48 5.77
N LEU A 309 21.43 29.55 6.15
CA LEU A 309 20.78 28.61 5.26
C LEU A 309 19.75 29.33 4.36
N GLN A 310 18.91 30.20 4.93
CA GLN A 310 18.00 31.03 4.14
C GLN A 310 18.75 31.91 3.15
N LYS A 311 19.89 32.50 3.55
CA LYS A 311 20.74 33.31 2.66
C LYS A 311 21.32 32.48 1.52
N GLU A 312 21.71 31.24 1.79
CA GLU A 312 22.19 30.30 0.77
C GLU A 312 21.08 29.91 -0.21
N LEU A 313 19.90 29.50 0.28
CA LEU A 313 18.74 29.18 -0.56
C LEU A 313 18.30 30.37 -1.42
N ASN A 314 18.25 31.57 -0.85
CA ASN A 314 17.95 32.79 -1.61
C ASN A 314 19.02 33.13 -2.66
N LYS A 315 20.29 32.81 -2.41
CA LYS A 315 21.33 32.92 -3.43
C LYS A 315 21.13 31.89 -4.54
N MET A 316 20.72 30.67 -4.19
CA MET A 316 20.39 29.61 -5.15
C MET A 316 19.21 30.00 -6.05
N LEU A 317 18.16 30.63 -5.52
CA LEU A 317 17.03 31.14 -6.32
C LEU A 317 17.45 32.13 -7.41
N LYS A 318 18.50 32.92 -7.15
CA LYS A 318 19.04 33.92 -8.07
C LYS A 318 20.01 33.36 -9.11
N ASP A 319 20.48 32.12 -8.94
CA ASP A 319 21.39 31.47 -9.89
C ASP A 319 20.59 30.79 -11.00
N ASP A 320 20.85 31.15 -12.26
CA ASP A 320 20.15 30.62 -13.43
C ASP A 320 20.27 29.09 -13.55
N LYS A 321 21.33 28.49 -12.99
CA LYS A 321 21.50 27.03 -12.95
C LYS A 321 20.43 26.30 -12.15
N ASN A 322 19.69 27.03 -11.29
CA ASN A 322 18.65 26.48 -10.44
C ASN A 322 17.24 26.76 -10.94
N ILE A 323 17.06 27.32 -12.15
CA ILE A 323 15.72 27.62 -12.68
C ILE A 323 14.80 26.40 -12.59
N ASP A 324 15.31 25.23 -12.97
CA ASP A 324 14.56 23.96 -12.95
C ASP A 324 14.35 23.37 -11.54
N TYR A 325 15.02 23.93 -10.53
CA TYR A 325 14.97 23.48 -9.13
C TYR A 325 14.39 24.52 -8.16
N ARG A 326 13.84 25.63 -8.67
CA ARG A 326 13.28 26.71 -7.84
C ARG A 326 12.13 26.23 -6.97
N ASP A 327 11.36 25.26 -7.47
CA ASP A 327 10.31 24.58 -6.73
C ASP A 327 10.83 24.00 -5.41
N GLN A 328 11.89 23.19 -5.48
CA GLN A 328 12.51 22.54 -4.32
C GLN A 328 13.13 23.55 -3.36
N ILE A 329 13.68 24.66 -3.87
CA ILE A 329 14.22 25.73 -3.02
C ILE A 329 13.09 26.44 -2.26
N TYR A 330 11.99 26.79 -2.92
CA TYR A 330 10.84 27.41 -2.23
C TYR A 330 10.23 26.45 -1.22
N TYR A 331 10.12 25.16 -1.54
CA TYR A 331 9.67 24.16 -0.58
C TYR A 331 10.57 24.06 0.65
N ALA A 332 11.90 24.10 0.47
CA ALA A 332 12.84 24.14 1.57
C ALA A 332 12.69 25.40 2.44
N LEU A 333 12.47 26.57 1.83
CA LEU A 333 12.18 27.81 2.56
C LEU A 333 10.85 27.70 3.34
N GLY A 334 9.83 27.06 2.78
CA GLY A 334 8.58 26.76 3.44
C GLY A 334 8.75 25.87 4.66
N ASN A 335 9.57 24.81 4.55
CA ASN A 335 9.90 23.94 5.70
C ASN A 335 10.63 24.70 6.81
N ILE A 336 11.57 25.59 6.47
CA ILE A 336 12.25 26.44 7.46
C ILE A 336 11.23 27.33 8.17
N ALA A 337 10.35 28.00 7.42
CA ALA A 337 9.31 28.86 8.00
C ALA A 337 8.35 28.08 8.90
N PHE A 338 7.93 26.88 8.48
CA PHE A 338 7.08 26.00 9.28
C PHE A 338 7.77 25.56 10.58
N ASN A 339 9.05 25.16 10.53
CA ASN A 339 9.82 24.77 11.71
C ASN A 339 10.11 25.93 12.66
N GLU A 340 9.98 27.19 12.20
CA GLU A 340 10.05 28.41 13.00
C GLU A 340 8.67 28.90 13.46
N SER A 341 7.61 28.10 13.27
CA SER A 341 6.22 28.45 13.60
C SER A 341 5.68 29.67 12.84
N ARG A 342 6.24 29.97 11.65
CA ARG A 342 5.79 31.02 10.73
C ARG A 342 4.88 30.42 9.65
N ASP A 343 3.73 29.93 10.05
CA ASP A 343 2.84 29.14 9.20
C ASP A 343 2.37 29.87 7.93
N GLN A 344 2.08 31.17 8.01
CA GLN A 344 1.65 31.92 6.82
C GLN A 344 2.77 32.02 5.79
N ASP A 345 3.98 32.38 6.24
CA ASP A 345 5.17 32.41 5.38
C ASP A 345 5.43 31.02 4.77
N ALA A 346 5.23 29.95 5.56
CA ALA A 346 5.38 28.58 5.08
C ALA A 346 4.38 28.25 3.96
N ILE A 347 3.10 28.55 4.16
CA ILE A 347 2.06 28.39 3.15
C ILE A 347 2.42 29.18 1.89
N ASP A 348 2.82 30.45 2.02
CA ASP A 348 3.17 31.30 0.88
C ASP A 348 4.35 30.69 0.09
N TYR A 349 5.39 30.19 0.77
CA TYR A 349 6.50 29.50 0.13
C TYR A 349 6.10 28.18 -0.53
N PHE A 350 5.23 27.38 0.09
CA PHE A 350 4.71 26.16 -0.53
C PHE A 350 3.87 26.46 -1.79
N LEU A 351 3.07 27.52 -1.77
CA LEU A 351 2.31 27.96 -2.93
C LEU A 351 3.23 28.49 -4.04
N LEU A 352 4.30 29.23 -3.69
CA LEU A 352 5.33 29.62 -4.65
C LEU A 352 6.02 28.40 -5.27
N SER A 353 6.37 27.40 -4.45
CA SER A 353 6.92 26.12 -4.91
C SER A 353 5.98 25.44 -5.92
N ALA A 354 4.70 25.31 -5.58
CA ALA A 354 3.68 24.71 -6.45
C ALA A 354 3.50 25.49 -7.76
N HIS A 355 3.56 26.83 -7.70
CA HIS A 355 3.41 27.70 -8.87
C HIS A 355 4.57 27.56 -9.85
N VAL A 356 5.82 27.50 -9.36
CA VAL A 356 6.99 27.37 -10.26
C VAL A 356 7.24 25.93 -10.72
N SER A 357 6.62 24.94 -10.07
CA SER A 357 6.65 23.52 -10.46
C SER A 357 5.86 23.26 -11.75
N THR A 358 6.47 23.48 -12.91
CA THR A 358 5.80 23.27 -14.21
C THR A 358 5.95 21.86 -14.77
N GLN A 359 7.07 21.19 -14.48
CA GLN A 359 7.36 19.82 -14.97
C GLN A 359 7.44 18.79 -13.84
N ASN A 360 7.58 19.24 -12.59
CA ASN A 360 7.77 18.40 -11.42
C ASN A 360 6.44 18.22 -10.66
N ASN A 361 5.57 17.34 -11.17
CA ASN A 361 4.27 17.08 -10.55
C ASN A 361 4.39 16.59 -9.10
N ASN A 362 5.39 15.77 -8.80
CA ASN A 362 5.60 15.28 -7.43
C ASN A 362 5.91 16.43 -6.46
N GLN A 363 6.79 17.37 -6.84
CA GLN A 363 7.06 18.54 -6.00
C GLN A 363 5.84 19.46 -5.88
N LYS A 364 5.08 19.66 -6.97
CA LYS A 364 3.83 20.42 -6.94
C LYS A 364 2.81 19.81 -5.96
N GLY A 365 2.62 18.50 -6.05
CA GLY A 365 1.75 17.73 -5.16
C GLY A 365 2.19 17.78 -3.70
N MET A 366 3.49 17.58 -3.42
CA MET A 366 4.05 17.70 -2.07
C MET A 366 3.86 19.10 -1.49
N SER A 367 3.97 20.15 -2.31
CA SER A 367 3.79 21.52 -1.87
C SER A 367 2.34 21.81 -1.46
N TYR A 368 1.36 21.32 -2.23
CA TYR A 368 -0.04 21.41 -1.82
C TYR A 368 -0.33 20.58 -0.58
N LEU A 369 0.24 19.38 -0.47
CA LEU A 369 0.11 18.54 0.70
C LEU A 369 0.63 19.24 1.97
N ALA A 370 1.80 19.88 1.91
CA ALA A 370 2.36 20.60 3.04
C ALA A 370 1.47 21.78 3.48
N ALA A 371 0.90 22.53 2.53
CA ALA A 371 -0.09 23.56 2.84
C ALA A 371 -1.36 22.96 3.46
N ALA A 372 -1.87 21.85 2.91
CA ALA A 372 -3.05 21.15 3.41
C ALA A 372 -2.90 20.68 4.86
N ASP A 373 -1.71 20.16 5.21
CA ASP A 373 -1.35 19.72 6.55
C ASP A 373 -1.35 20.88 7.57
N ILE A 374 -0.84 22.06 7.18
CA ILE A 374 -0.87 23.26 8.03
C ILE A 374 -2.32 23.68 8.31
N TYR A 375 -3.17 23.75 7.29
CA TYR A 375 -4.58 24.09 7.47
C TYR A 375 -5.33 23.04 8.29
N PHE A 376 -5.02 21.76 8.09
CA PHE A 376 -5.58 20.65 8.87
C PHE A 376 -5.25 20.79 10.37
N GLY A 377 -4.02 21.20 10.69
CA GLY A 377 -3.58 21.45 12.06
C GLY A 377 -4.24 22.65 12.74
N LYS A 378 -4.84 23.58 11.97
CA LYS A 378 -5.58 24.77 12.45
C LYS A 378 -7.10 24.62 12.38
N PRO A 379 -7.61 23.39 12.42
CA PRO A 379 -8.97 23.02 12.01
C PRO A 379 -9.61 23.81 10.85
N ASP A 380 -8.83 24.34 9.93
CA ASP A 380 -9.34 25.02 8.73
C ASP A 380 -9.57 23.98 7.64
N TYR A 381 -10.61 23.18 7.85
CA TYR A 381 -10.89 22.00 7.03
C TYR A 381 -11.25 22.37 5.59
N ARG A 382 -11.81 23.56 5.34
CA ARG A 382 -12.19 24.01 3.99
C ARG A 382 -10.94 24.24 3.13
N ASN A 383 -9.96 25.00 3.64
CA ASN A 383 -8.71 25.20 2.91
C ASN A 383 -7.89 23.90 2.85
N SER A 384 -7.86 23.15 3.95
CA SER A 384 -7.21 21.85 3.98
C SER A 384 -7.73 20.91 2.89
N GLN A 385 -9.06 20.83 2.72
CA GLN A 385 -9.72 20.02 1.71
C GLN A 385 -9.28 20.42 0.30
N ALA A 386 -9.34 21.72 -0.03
CA ALA A 386 -8.98 22.21 -1.35
C ALA A 386 -7.52 21.86 -1.72
N PHE A 387 -6.61 21.96 -0.76
CA PHE A 387 -5.20 21.62 -0.97
C PHE A 387 -4.94 20.11 -1.02
N TYR A 388 -5.62 19.29 -0.21
CA TYR A 388 -5.53 17.83 -0.32
C TYR A 388 -6.06 17.33 -1.67
N ASP A 389 -7.23 17.81 -2.12
CA ASP A 389 -7.80 17.42 -3.41
C ASP A 389 -6.85 17.83 -4.56
N SER A 390 -6.26 19.03 -4.47
CA SER A 390 -5.24 19.49 -5.42
C SER A 390 -4.00 18.59 -5.41
N ALA A 391 -3.48 18.23 -4.23
CA ALA A 391 -2.33 17.34 -4.08
C ALA A 391 -2.61 15.96 -4.70
N ILE A 392 -3.74 15.33 -4.37
CA ILE A 392 -4.14 14.01 -4.88
C ILE A 392 -4.33 14.01 -6.39
N SER A 393 -4.84 15.10 -6.97
CA SER A 393 -5.00 15.20 -8.42
C SER A 393 -3.69 15.26 -9.21
N ILE A 394 -2.57 15.58 -8.53
CA ILE A 394 -1.27 15.85 -9.16
C ILE A 394 -0.22 14.79 -8.80
N LEU A 395 -0.25 14.25 -7.58
CA LEU A 395 0.68 13.22 -7.12
C LEU A 395 0.56 11.94 -7.97
N SER A 396 1.69 11.30 -8.24
CA SER A 396 1.68 10.00 -8.93
C SER A 396 1.13 8.90 -7.99
N PRO A 397 0.40 7.90 -8.51
CA PRO A 397 -0.08 6.77 -7.69
C PRO A 397 1.03 5.97 -6.99
N GLU A 398 2.26 6.05 -7.50
CA GLU A 398 3.47 5.45 -6.92
C GLU A 398 4.06 6.27 -5.75
N PHE A 399 3.49 7.45 -5.47
CA PHE A 399 3.90 8.26 -4.33
C PHE A 399 3.69 7.50 -3.01
N PRO A 400 4.65 7.57 -2.05
CA PRO A 400 4.51 6.90 -0.77
C PRO A 400 3.20 7.25 -0.06
N ASP A 401 2.50 6.24 0.46
CA ASP A 401 1.25 6.40 1.20
C ASP A 401 0.11 7.08 0.44
N TYR A 402 0.15 7.11 -0.91
CA TYR A 402 -0.87 7.75 -1.76
C TYR A 402 -2.31 7.30 -1.41
N LEU A 403 -2.54 6.01 -1.16
CA LEU A 403 -3.86 5.50 -0.78
C LEU A 403 -4.34 6.06 0.56
N LEU A 404 -3.44 6.20 1.53
CA LEU A 404 -3.76 6.78 2.83
C LEU A 404 -4.13 8.27 2.68
N LEU A 405 -3.36 9.02 1.89
CA LEU A 405 -3.63 10.42 1.59
C LEU A 405 -4.97 10.60 0.85
N LYS A 406 -5.25 9.73 -0.13
CA LYS A 406 -6.52 9.74 -0.87
C LYS A 406 -7.71 9.51 0.06
N ASN A 407 -7.62 8.51 0.94
CA ASN A 407 -8.66 8.24 1.93
C ASN A 407 -8.84 9.42 2.89
N LYS A 408 -7.74 10.06 3.32
CA LYS A 408 -7.79 11.27 4.15
C LYS A 408 -8.53 12.42 3.44
N SER A 409 -8.23 12.65 2.16
CA SER A 409 -8.93 13.66 1.33
C SER A 409 -10.43 13.36 1.25
N GLN A 410 -10.81 12.10 0.97
CA GLN A 410 -12.21 11.69 0.87
C GLN A 410 -12.98 11.88 2.20
N ASN A 411 -12.38 11.47 3.32
CA ASN A 411 -12.97 11.68 4.65
C ASN A 411 -13.12 13.17 4.98
N LEU A 412 -12.16 13.99 4.55
CA LEU A 412 -12.21 15.44 4.74
C LEU A 412 -13.30 16.09 3.87
N ASN A 413 -13.55 15.57 2.66
CA ASN A 413 -14.66 16.01 1.81
C ASN A 413 -16.02 15.77 2.48
N GLU A 414 -16.20 14.60 3.11
CA GLU A 414 -17.42 14.30 3.89
C GLU A 414 -17.56 15.24 5.10
N LEU A 415 -16.47 15.52 5.81
CA LEU A 415 -16.47 16.44 6.95
C LEU A 415 -16.85 17.86 6.51
N VAL A 416 -16.19 18.39 5.48
CA VAL A 416 -16.43 19.75 5.00
C VAL A 416 -17.83 19.90 4.42
N LYS A 417 -18.36 18.88 3.74
CA LYS A 417 -19.77 18.89 3.28
C LYS A 417 -20.73 19.22 4.42
N ASN A 418 -20.58 18.55 5.58
CA ASN A 418 -21.44 18.81 6.73
C ASN A 418 -21.17 20.18 7.38
N LEU A 419 -19.90 20.61 7.47
CA LEU A 419 -19.55 21.95 7.95
C LEU A 419 -20.19 23.06 7.10
N VAL A 420 -20.15 22.92 5.77
CA VAL A 420 -20.75 23.87 4.84
C VAL A 420 -22.26 23.93 5.01
N VAL A 421 -22.93 22.79 5.18
CA VAL A 421 -24.38 22.75 5.46
C VAL A 421 -24.70 23.51 6.75
N ILE A 422 -23.96 23.27 7.83
CA ILE A 422 -24.16 23.97 9.11
C ILE A 422 -23.97 25.49 8.94
N GLU A 423 -22.85 25.91 8.36
CA GLU A 423 -22.51 27.34 8.19
C GLU A 423 -23.52 28.08 7.30
N SER A 424 -23.94 27.44 6.20
CA SER A 424 -24.88 28.02 5.24
C SER A 424 -26.28 28.11 5.82
N GLU A 425 -26.81 27.03 6.38
CA GLU A 425 -28.15 27.00 6.96
C GLU A 425 -28.24 27.92 8.19
N ASP A 426 -27.23 27.97 9.07
CA ASP A 426 -27.19 28.93 10.20
C ASP A 426 -27.28 30.38 9.70
N SER A 427 -26.57 30.69 8.61
CA SER A 427 -26.60 32.01 7.98
C SER A 427 -27.97 32.32 7.37
N LEU A 428 -28.56 31.38 6.64
CA LEU A 428 -29.88 31.52 6.02
C LEU A 428 -30.98 31.69 7.08
N GLN A 429 -30.96 30.87 8.14
CA GLN A 429 -31.91 30.98 9.25
C GLN A 429 -31.78 32.33 9.97
N ARG A 430 -30.56 32.79 10.25
CA ARG A 430 -30.33 34.10 10.88
C ARG A 430 -30.90 35.24 10.03
N ILE A 431 -30.71 35.20 8.71
CA ILE A 431 -31.25 36.22 7.80
C ILE A 431 -32.78 36.12 7.72
N ALA A 432 -33.33 34.91 7.66
CA ALA A 432 -34.78 34.68 7.62
C ALA A 432 -35.50 35.21 8.86
N LEU A 433 -34.89 35.07 10.04
CA LEU A 433 -35.42 35.53 11.33
C LEU A 433 -35.38 37.06 11.52
N LEU A 434 -34.66 37.80 10.66
CA LEU A 434 -34.67 39.26 10.71
C LEU A 434 -36.06 39.81 10.35
N PRO A 435 -36.50 40.93 10.96
CA PRO A 435 -37.64 41.70 10.48
C PRO A 435 -37.46 42.04 8.99
N GLU A 436 -38.54 42.04 8.22
CA GLU A 436 -38.50 42.20 6.77
C GLU A 436 -37.72 43.45 6.32
N SER A 437 -37.87 44.58 7.03
CA SER A 437 -37.13 45.81 6.72
C SER A 437 -35.62 45.66 6.91
N GLN A 438 -35.19 44.97 7.97
CA GLN A 438 -33.77 44.73 8.26
C GLN A 438 -33.19 43.70 7.29
N ARG A 439 -33.94 42.65 6.97
CA ARG A 439 -33.57 41.65 5.96
C ARG A 439 -33.38 42.30 4.59
N ASN A 440 -34.32 43.13 4.14
CA ASN A 440 -34.22 43.81 2.85
C ASN A 440 -33.03 44.78 2.82
N SER A 441 -32.76 45.50 3.92
CA SER A 441 -31.58 46.36 4.04
C SER A 441 -30.26 45.57 3.93
N PHE A 442 -30.18 44.40 4.58
CA PHE A 442 -29.03 43.50 4.44
C PHE A 442 -28.85 43.00 3.00
N ILE A 443 -29.93 42.59 2.35
CA ILE A 443 -29.91 42.17 0.93
C ILE A 443 -29.48 43.32 0.02
N ASP A 444 -29.96 44.55 0.26
CA ASP A 444 -29.53 45.73 -0.50
C ASP A 444 -28.04 46.02 -0.34
N GLN A 445 -27.49 45.81 0.86
CA GLN A 445 -26.04 45.90 1.08
C GLN A 445 -25.28 44.84 0.27
N LEU A 446 -25.77 43.60 0.21
CA LEU A 446 -25.17 42.56 -0.63
C LEU A 446 -25.22 42.94 -2.12
N ILE A 447 -26.37 43.41 -2.60
CA ILE A 447 -26.53 43.90 -3.97
C ILE A 447 -25.55 45.04 -4.27
N SER A 448 -25.41 45.99 -3.33
CA SER A 448 -24.48 47.12 -3.49
C SER A 448 -23.03 46.66 -3.62
N LYS A 449 -22.62 45.63 -2.86
CA LYS A 449 -21.28 45.03 -2.97
C LYS A 449 -21.09 44.35 -4.32
N VAL A 450 -22.06 43.56 -4.78
CA VAL A 450 -22.00 42.90 -6.09
C VAL A 450 -21.90 43.93 -7.22
N VAL A 451 -22.67 45.02 -7.14
CA VAL A 451 -22.60 46.12 -8.11
C VAL A 451 -21.26 46.84 -8.05
N GLU A 452 -20.70 47.05 -6.87
CA GLU A 452 -19.40 47.71 -6.68
C GLU A 452 -18.24 46.83 -7.16
N GLU A 453 -18.26 45.52 -6.88
CA GLU A 453 -17.27 44.56 -7.36
C GLU A 453 -17.30 44.48 -8.89
N GLU A 454 -18.47 44.36 -9.51
CA GLU A 454 -18.59 44.44 -10.96
C GLU A 454 -18.08 45.77 -11.52
N ARG A 455 -18.31 46.89 -10.81
CA ARG A 455 -17.82 48.20 -11.23
C ARG A 455 -16.29 48.24 -11.15
N LYS A 456 -15.70 47.75 -10.06
CA LYS A 456 -14.24 47.65 -9.89
C LYS A 456 -13.62 46.76 -10.94
N GLU A 457 -14.21 45.61 -11.25
CA GLU A 457 -13.73 44.73 -12.32
C GLU A 457 -13.81 45.42 -13.69
N LYS A 458 -14.90 46.13 -13.98
CA LYS A 458 -15.03 46.93 -15.22
C LYS A 458 -14.03 48.08 -15.28
N GLU A 459 -13.79 48.76 -14.17
CA GLU A 459 -12.79 49.83 -14.05
C GLU A 459 -11.38 49.29 -14.23
N LEU A 460 -11.03 48.16 -13.59
CA LEU A 460 -9.74 47.50 -13.72
C LEU A 460 -9.51 47.03 -15.16
N ALA A 461 -10.51 46.39 -15.76
CA ALA A 461 -10.47 45.99 -17.17
C ALA A 461 -10.34 47.20 -18.11
N ALA A 462 -11.05 48.30 -17.83
CA ALA A 462 -10.92 49.54 -18.60
C ALA A 462 -9.56 50.22 -18.39
N GLN A 463 -8.96 50.09 -17.21
CA GLN A 463 -7.64 50.62 -16.87
C GLN A 463 -6.54 49.81 -17.56
N GLU A 464 -6.60 48.48 -17.51
CA GLU A 464 -5.77 47.57 -18.31
C GLU A 464 -5.91 47.86 -19.81
N GLN A 465 -7.13 48.15 -20.28
CA GLN A 465 -7.39 48.50 -21.68
C GLN A 465 -6.80 49.87 -22.05
N LYS A 466 -6.84 50.86 -21.15
CA LYS A 466 -6.18 52.17 -21.34
C LYS A 466 -4.66 52.07 -21.31
N GLU A 467 -4.11 51.26 -20.42
CA GLU A 467 -2.66 50.98 -20.33
C GLU A 467 -2.16 50.26 -21.59
N MET A 468 -2.98 49.34 -22.14
CA MET A 468 -2.77 48.72 -23.45
C MET A 468 -2.81 49.71 -24.62
N VAL A 469 -3.74 50.68 -24.62
CA VAL A 469 -3.79 51.75 -25.65
C VAL A 469 -2.60 52.71 -25.52
N TYR A 470 -2.13 52.96 -24.30
CA TYR A 470 -0.92 53.76 -24.04
C TYR A 470 0.35 53.04 -24.54
N LEU A 471 0.48 51.73 -24.28
CA LEU A 471 1.52 50.87 -24.86
C LEU A 471 1.46 50.83 -26.40
N GLN A 472 0.26 50.90 -26.99
CA GLN A 472 0.06 50.98 -28.44
C GLN A 472 0.48 52.34 -29.03
N GLN A 473 0.26 53.45 -28.33
CA GLN A 473 0.74 54.78 -28.75
C GLN A 473 2.26 54.90 -28.63
N GLN A 474 2.86 54.34 -27.58
CA GLN A 474 4.32 54.34 -27.39
C GLN A 474 5.04 53.42 -28.40
N GLY A 475 4.41 52.31 -28.80
CA GLY A 475 4.91 51.43 -29.87
C GLY A 475 4.87 52.05 -31.28
N ASN A 476 4.06 53.09 -31.49
CA ASN A 476 3.94 53.75 -32.81
C ASN A 476 4.99 54.86 -33.04
N GLU A 477 5.65 55.35 -31.98
CA GLU A 477 6.81 56.27 -32.08
C GLU A 477 8.13 55.53 -32.30
N MET A 478 8.21 54.24 -31.98
CA MET A 478 9.42 53.41 -32.09
C MET A 478 9.48 52.63 -33.42
N ARG A 479 9.04 53.26 -34.51
CA ARG A 479 8.79 52.62 -35.82
C ARG A 479 10.05 52.43 -36.69
N SER A 480 11.25 52.59 -36.12
CA SER A 480 12.51 52.55 -36.87
C SER A 480 13.65 51.87 -36.09
N GLN A 481 13.59 50.54 -35.91
CA GLN A 481 14.78 49.69 -36.01
C GLN A 481 14.44 48.20 -36.02
N GLU A 482 15.26 47.47 -36.77
CA GLU A 482 15.30 46.03 -37.09
C GLU A 482 14.87 45.09 -35.94
N GLY A 483 14.19 43.97 -36.16
CA GLY A 483 14.49 42.93 -37.16
C GLY A 483 15.09 41.70 -36.45
N GLY A 484 14.26 40.96 -35.69
CA GLY A 484 14.63 39.71 -35.01
C GLY A 484 13.56 38.63 -35.18
N SER A 485 13.94 37.49 -35.74
CA SER A 485 13.08 36.41 -36.29
C SER A 485 12.31 35.53 -35.29
N TRP A 486 12.06 35.97 -34.04
CA TRP A 486 11.21 35.23 -33.10
C TRP A 486 10.05 36.09 -32.61
N TYR A 487 8.84 35.51 -32.64
CA TYR A 487 7.56 36.20 -32.43
C TYR A 487 7.52 37.06 -31.15
N PHE A 488 8.10 36.58 -30.04
CA PHE A 488 8.08 37.29 -28.76
C PHE A 488 9.23 38.30 -28.56
N TYR A 489 10.17 38.42 -29.50
CA TYR A 489 11.15 39.51 -29.49
C TYR A 489 10.71 40.70 -30.36
N ASN A 490 9.68 40.49 -31.19
CA ASN A 490 9.05 41.56 -31.93
C ASN A 490 7.87 42.11 -31.13
N GLN A 491 8.10 43.24 -30.46
CA GLN A 491 7.12 43.88 -29.59
C GLN A 491 5.80 44.20 -30.31
N ASN A 492 5.84 44.48 -31.62
CA ASN A 492 4.64 44.69 -32.44
C ASN A 492 3.87 43.38 -32.69
N MET A 493 4.57 42.26 -32.96
CA MET A 493 3.92 40.96 -33.13
C MET A 493 3.34 40.42 -31.84
N MET A 494 3.97 40.69 -30.69
CA MET A 494 3.39 40.38 -29.37
C MET A 494 2.12 41.18 -29.10
N VAL A 495 2.12 42.48 -29.38
CA VAL A 495 0.94 43.34 -29.21
C VAL A 495 -0.19 42.90 -30.15
N MET A 496 0.11 42.62 -31.42
CA MET A 496 -0.87 42.07 -32.37
C MET A 496 -1.38 40.69 -31.94
N GLY A 497 -0.48 39.84 -31.46
CA GLY A 497 -0.80 38.52 -30.90
C GLY A 497 -1.73 38.57 -29.72
N LEU A 498 -1.46 39.49 -28.80
CA LEU A 498 -2.30 39.76 -27.65
C LEU A 498 -3.68 40.27 -28.07
N GLN A 499 -3.76 41.12 -29.11
CA GLN A 499 -5.04 41.54 -29.69
C GLN A 499 -5.81 40.39 -30.34
N GLU A 500 -5.16 39.56 -31.16
CA GLU A 500 -5.80 38.37 -31.75
C GLU A 500 -6.25 37.38 -30.68
N PHE A 501 -5.43 37.20 -29.64
CA PHE A 501 -5.75 36.37 -28.50
C PHE A 501 -6.98 36.90 -27.76
N LYS A 502 -7.03 38.19 -27.40
CA LYS A 502 -8.21 38.79 -26.76
C LYS A 502 -9.43 38.79 -27.68
N LYS A 503 -9.26 38.98 -28.99
CA LYS A 503 -10.37 38.90 -29.96
C LYS A 503 -10.94 37.48 -30.05
N LYS A 504 -10.08 36.46 -29.99
CA LYS A 504 -10.47 35.05 -30.10
C LYS A 504 -10.96 34.46 -28.77
N TRP A 505 -10.40 34.90 -27.65
CA TRP A 505 -10.58 34.27 -26.34
C TRP A 505 -11.08 35.22 -25.24
N GLY A 506 -11.12 36.53 -25.46
CA GLY A 506 -11.47 37.52 -24.42
C GLY A 506 -10.35 37.74 -23.39
N ASP A 507 -10.66 38.47 -22.32
CA ASP A 507 -9.76 38.61 -21.18
C ASP A 507 -9.75 37.31 -20.38
N ARG A 508 -8.58 36.65 -20.35
CA ARG A 508 -8.38 35.37 -19.68
C ARG A 508 -7.42 35.56 -18.53
N LYS A 509 -7.86 35.20 -17.32
CA LYS A 509 -6.96 35.11 -16.16
C LYS A 509 -5.85 34.10 -16.47
N LEU A 510 -4.66 34.38 -15.95
CA LEU A 510 -3.52 33.47 -16.03
C LEU A 510 -3.73 32.32 -15.05
N GLU A 511 -4.36 31.24 -15.52
CA GLU A 511 -4.76 30.08 -14.71
C GLU A 511 -4.86 28.82 -15.58
N ASP A 512 -4.69 27.64 -14.99
CA ASP A 512 -4.75 26.37 -15.71
C ASP A 512 -6.10 26.19 -16.43
N ASN A 513 -6.09 25.62 -17.65
CA ASN A 513 -7.26 25.51 -18.54
C ASN A 513 -7.87 26.83 -19.04
N TRP A 514 -7.14 27.96 -19.03
CA TRP A 514 -7.62 29.30 -19.43
C TRP A 514 -8.40 29.37 -20.76
N ARG A 515 -8.24 28.41 -21.68
CA ARG A 515 -8.97 28.36 -22.96
C ARG A 515 -10.47 28.13 -22.82
N ARG A 516 -10.95 27.63 -21.67
CA ARG A 516 -12.37 27.38 -21.40
C ARG A 516 -13.06 28.65 -20.89
N LYS A 517 -14.12 29.11 -21.57
CA LYS A 517 -14.92 30.30 -21.16
C LYS A 517 -15.77 30.02 -19.92
N ASN A 518 -16.43 28.85 -19.90
CA ASN A 518 -16.98 28.26 -18.69
C ASN A 518 -15.98 27.23 -18.20
N LYS A 519 -15.16 27.63 -17.24
CA LYS A 519 -14.63 26.67 -16.30
C LYS A 519 -15.74 26.49 -15.28
N SER A 520 -16.53 25.43 -15.43
CA SER A 520 -17.00 24.75 -14.23
C SER A 520 -15.74 24.22 -13.53
N VAL A 521 -14.99 25.12 -12.88
CA VAL A 521 -14.49 24.77 -11.56
C VAL A 521 -15.76 24.36 -10.85
N THR A 522 -15.74 23.17 -10.30
CA THR A 522 -16.72 22.63 -9.37
C THR A 522 -16.76 23.58 -8.16
N SER A 523 -17.26 24.80 -8.37
CA SER A 523 -17.80 25.64 -7.33
C SER A 523 -19.02 24.87 -6.87
N PHE A 524 -18.98 24.48 -5.61
CA PHE A 524 -19.84 23.53 -4.95
C PHE A 524 -21.30 24.00 -4.80
N ASP A 525 -21.72 24.99 -5.59
CA ASP A 525 -23.10 25.49 -5.62
C ASP A 525 -24.00 24.67 -6.57
N ASP A 526 -23.41 23.88 -7.48
CA ASP A 526 -24.17 23.14 -8.52
C ASP A 526 -24.32 21.63 -8.25
N LEU A 527 -23.93 21.13 -7.06
CA LEU A 527 -24.11 19.73 -6.67
C LEU A 527 -25.48 19.43 -6.02
N SER A 528 -26.49 20.27 -6.29
CA SER A 528 -27.87 20.02 -5.85
C SER A 528 -28.87 19.78 -7.00
N GLU A 529 -28.42 19.65 -8.26
CA GLU A 529 -29.30 19.40 -9.42
C GLU A 529 -29.09 18.05 -10.14
N GLU A 530 -28.58 17.01 -9.47
CA GLU A 530 -28.67 15.63 -9.98
C GLU A 530 -29.34 14.68 -8.98
N SER A 531 -30.58 15.00 -8.61
CA SER A 531 -31.57 14.03 -8.10
C SER A 531 -32.97 14.65 -8.12
N SER A 532 -33.51 14.90 -9.32
CA SER A 532 -34.96 14.95 -9.61
C SER A 532 -35.17 15.18 -11.11
N ALA A 533 -34.97 14.15 -11.92
CA ALA A 533 -35.62 14.08 -13.22
C ALA A 533 -37.10 13.69 -13.02
N SER A 534 -37.85 14.61 -12.42
CA SER A 534 -39.31 14.65 -12.47
C SER A 534 -39.68 16.00 -13.07
N ALA A 535 -40.28 15.96 -14.25
CA ALA A 535 -40.81 17.11 -14.93
C ALA A 535 -41.86 17.80 -14.05
N ASP A 536 -41.57 19.01 -13.54
CA ASP A 536 -42.52 20.13 -13.56
C ASP A 536 -41.88 21.51 -13.25
N SER A 537 -42.41 22.53 -13.93
CA SER A 537 -42.33 23.99 -13.73
C SER A 537 -41.10 24.83 -14.18
N ASN A 538 -41.41 25.84 -15.02
CA ASN A 538 -40.62 27.04 -15.31
C ASN A 538 -40.10 27.73 -14.03
N LYS A 539 -38.80 27.64 -13.70
CA LYS A 539 -38.18 28.52 -12.70
C LYS A 539 -37.74 29.83 -13.35
N GLN A 540 -38.27 30.94 -12.85
CA GLN A 540 -37.90 32.29 -13.25
C GLN A 540 -36.49 32.61 -12.72
N VAL A 541 -35.52 32.86 -13.61
CA VAL A 541 -34.13 33.18 -13.22
C VAL A 541 -34.05 34.65 -12.83
N PHE A 542 -33.82 34.93 -11.54
CA PHE A 542 -33.63 36.29 -11.03
C PHE A 542 -32.18 36.74 -11.15
N SER A 543 -31.96 38.05 -11.29
CA SER A 543 -30.61 38.62 -11.33
C SER A 543 -30.04 38.71 -9.92
N ASN A 544 -28.75 38.42 -9.72
CA ASN A 544 -28.05 38.64 -8.44
C ASN A 544 -28.00 40.13 -8.00
N LYS A 545 -28.58 41.04 -8.78
CA LYS A 545 -28.78 42.47 -8.44
C LYS A 545 -30.21 42.79 -8.02
N SER A 546 -31.07 41.78 -7.92
CA SER A 546 -32.46 41.92 -7.49
C SER A 546 -32.66 41.26 -6.13
N ARG A 547 -33.63 41.76 -5.35
CA ARG A 547 -33.89 41.21 -4.01
C ARG A 547 -34.46 39.79 -4.10
N GLU A 548 -35.26 39.54 -5.13
CA GLU A 548 -35.93 38.26 -5.37
C GLU A 548 -34.93 37.11 -5.48
N TYR A 549 -33.75 37.35 -6.08
CA TYR A 549 -32.67 36.37 -6.13
C TYR A 549 -32.26 35.85 -4.75
N TYR A 550 -32.11 36.75 -3.77
CA TYR A 550 -31.69 36.40 -2.42
C TYR A 550 -32.83 35.86 -1.54
N LEU A 551 -34.09 36.11 -1.91
CA LEU A 551 -35.25 35.66 -1.14
C LEU A 551 -35.64 34.21 -1.43
N VAL A 552 -35.36 33.68 -2.64
CA VAL A 552 -35.77 32.32 -3.06
C VAL A 552 -35.22 31.22 -2.15
N GLY A 553 -33.99 31.38 -1.63
CA GLY A 553 -33.33 30.38 -0.79
C GLY A 553 -33.56 30.54 0.72
N LEU A 554 -34.27 31.58 1.17
CA LEU A 554 -34.43 31.85 2.60
C LEU A 554 -35.59 31.06 3.20
N PRO A 555 -35.42 30.44 4.38
CA PRO A 555 -36.48 29.70 5.05
C PRO A 555 -37.48 30.64 5.75
N LEU A 556 -38.29 31.37 4.97
CA LEU A 556 -39.19 32.41 5.48
C LEU A 556 -40.52 31.88 6.04
N THR A 557 -40.87 30.62 5.77
CA THR A 557 -42.06 29.95 6.31
C THR A 557 -41.70 28.96 7.40
N ASP A 558 -42.62 28.68 8.32
CA ASP A 558 -42.41 27.69 9.40
C ASP A 558 -41.98 26.33 8.86
N SER A 559 -42.59 25.89 7.75
CA SER A 559 -42.24 24.61 7.09
C SER A 559 -40.81 24.63 6.53
N SER A 560 -40.42 25.68 5.80
CA SER A 560 -39.05 25.81 5.28
C SER A 560 -38.00 25.97 6.38
N MET A 561 -38.36 26.64 7.48
CA MET A 561 -37.50 26.79 8.66
C MET A 561 -37.29 25.44 9.35
N GLN A 562 -38.33 24.62 9.47
CA GLN A 562 -38.20 23.29 10.04
C GLN A 562 -37.30 22.37 9.19
N LEU A 563 -37.42 22.43 7.85
CA LEU A 563 -36.54 21.67 6.95
C LEU A 563 -35.07 22.13 7.06
N SER A 564 -34.84 23.45 7.14
CA SER A 564 -33.50 24.01 7.36
C SER A 564 -32.90 23.50 8.68
N LYS A 565 -33.67 23.50 9.77
CA LYS A 565 -33.26 22.94 11.07
C LYS A 565 -32.93 21.45 10.99
N GLN A 566 -33.75 20.65 10.30
CA GLN A 566 -33.49 19.21 10.11
C GLN A 566 -32.16 18.95 9.38
N ARG A 567 -31.83 19.76 8.37
CA ARG A 567 -30.53 19.66 7.67
C ARG A 567 -29.37 19.94 8.63
N VAL A 568 -29.51 20.95 9.50
CA VAL A 568 -28.49 21.27 10.51
C VAL A 568 -28.37 20.14 11.54
N GLU A 569 -29.49 19.58 12.01
CA GLU A 569 -29.51 18.44 12.94
C GLU A 569 -28.74 17.23 12.37
N GLU A 570 -29.08 16.84 11.14
CA GLU A 570 -28.42 15.74 10.43
C GLU A 570 -26.93 16.04 10.21
N ALA A 571 -26.60 17.26 9.80
CA ALA A 571 -25.21 17.65 9.54
C ALA A 571 -24.34 17.60 10.81
N TYR A 572 -24.82 18.10 11.96
CA TYR A 572 -24.08 17.98 13.22
C TYR A 572 -23.91 16.52 13.66
N PHE A 573 -24.95 15.68 13.51
CA PHE A 573 -24.88 14.26 13.85
C PHE A 573 -23.81 13.54 13.01
N ASN A 574 -23.86 13.72 11.69
CA ASN A 574 -22.91 13.12 10.76
C ASN A 574 -21.48 13.63 10.99
N LEU A 575 -21.31 14.94 11.18
CA LEU A 575 -20.03 15.58 11.47
C LEU A 575 -19.38 15.03 12.74
N ALA A 576 -20.16 14.87 13.81
CA ALA A 576 -19.68 14.29 15.06
C ALA A 576 -19.28 12.80 14.88
N GLY A 577 -20.04 12.04 14.09
CA GLY A 577 -19.68 10.68 13.69
C GLY A 577 -18.36 10.61 12.92
N ILE A 578 -18.19 11.46 11.92
CA ILE A 578 -16.99 11.53 11.08
C ILE A 578 -15.75 11.83 11.93
N TYR A 579 -15.81 12.80 12.85
CA TYR A 579 -14.68 13.09 13.74
C TYR A 579 -14.22 11.87 14.54
N LYS A 580 -15.16 11.08 15.06
CA LYS A 580 -14.85 9.85 15.80
C LYS A 580 -14.29 8.76 14.88
N GLU A 581 -14.98 8.45 13.79
CA GLU A 581 -14.73 7.23 13.02
C GLU A 581 -13.62 7.38 11.98
N ARG A 582 -13.47 8.58 11.42
CA ARG A 582 -12.52 8.85 10.34
C ARG A 582 -11.24 9.52 10.82
N PHE A 583 -11.32 10.32 11.89
CA PHE A 583 -10.20 11.12 12.39
C PHE A 583 -9.74 10.75 13.80
N ASN A 584 -10.49 9.92 14.52
CA ASN A 584 -10.25 9.62 15.94
C ASN A 584 -10.14 10.89 16.83
N ASP A 585 -10.76 12.00 16.40
CA ASP A 585 -10.81 13.24 17.17
C ASP A 585 -12.04 13.21 18.09
N PHE A 586 -11.87 12.54 19.23
CA PHE A 586 -12.95 12.35 20.19
C PHE A 586 -13.44 13.67 20.80
N ASN A 587 -12.56 14.67 20.92
CA ASN A 587 -12.94 15.97 21.49
C ASN A 587 -13.84 16.76 20.53
N GLN A 588 -13.49 16.82 19.24
CA GLN A 588 -14.34 17.45 18.23
C GLN A 588 -15.67 16.70 18.06
N SER A 589 -15.64 15.37 18.11
CA SER A 589 -16.84 14.54 18.10
C SER A 589 -17.79 14.85 19.27
N ILE A 590 -17.25 14.92 20.50
CA ILE A 590 -18.01 15.32 21.69
C ILE A 590 -18.60 16.72 21.48
N GLY A 591 -17.81 17.68 21.00
CA GLY A 591 -18.27 19.05 20.73
C GLY A 591 -19.45 19.08 19.76
N GLY A 592 -19.39 18.34 18.66
CA GLY A 592 -20.46 18.25 17.67
C GLY A 592 -21.77 17.68 18.25
N TYR A 593 -21.71 16.57 18.98
CA TYR A 593 -22.89 15.98 19.61
C TYR A 593 -23.48 16.88 20.71
N LEU A 594 -22.64 17.53 21.52
CA LEU A 594 -23.11 18.49 22.51
C LEU A 594 -23.82 19.67 21.85
N LYS A 595 -23.25 20.21 20.78
CA LYS A 595 -23.85 21.33 20.03
C LYS A 595 -25.20 20.96 19.42
N LEU A 596 -25.31 19.74 18.86
CA LEU A 596 -26.57 19.20 18.36
C LEU A 596 -27.66 19.19 19.43
N ILE A 597 -27.37 18.62 20.60
CA ILE A 597 -28.35 18.50 21.69
C ILE A 597 -28.69 19.86 22.32
N GLU A 598 -27.72 20.77 22.38
CA GLU A 598 -27.91 22.14 22.88
C GLU A 598 -28.85 22.94 21.96
N LEU A 599 -28.60 22.91 20.65
CA LEU A 599 -29.37 23.66 19.66
C LEU A 599 -30.75 23.02 19.39
N TYR A 600 -30.81 21.69 19.38
CA TYR A 600 -32.01 20.93 19.02
C TYR A 600 -32.35 19.89 20.10
N PRO A 601 -32.91 20.33 21.26
CA PRO A 601 -33.26 19.43 22.32
C PRO A 601 -34.20 18.30 21.86
N GLN A 602 -35.18 18.56 21.01
CA GLN A 602 -36.15 17.55 20.59
C GLN A 602 -35.74 16.78 19.32
N THR A 603 -34.45 16.75 18.98
CA THR A 603 -33.94 16.05 17.79
C THR A 603 -34.18 14.54 17.85
N GLY A 604 -34.52 13.95 16.70
CA GLY A 604 -34.64 12.50 16.55
C GLY A 604 -33.33 11.74 16.82
N TYR A 605 -32.19 12.43 16.74
CA TYR A 605 -30.88 11.85 17.01
C TYR A 605 -30.50 11.80 18.50
N ARG A 606 -31.33 12.33 19.40
CA ARG A 606 -30.96 12.57 20.82
C ARG A 606 -30.45 11.31 21.52
N LEU A 607 -31.17 10.19 21.40
CA LEU A 607 -30.79 8.91 22.02
C LEU A 607 -29.44 8.41 21.49
N SER A 608 -29.24 8.42 20.16
CA SER A 608 -27.99 8.03 19.51
C SER A 608 -26.82 8.94 19.89
N SER A 609 -27.08 10.25 20.04
CA SER A 609 -26.08 11.22 20.50
C SER A 609 -25.71 11.03 21.97
N TYR A 610 -26.68 10.78 22.87
CA TYR A 610 -26.37 10.45 24.27
C TYR A 610 -25.53 9.19 24.39
N TYR A 611 -25.86 8.14 23.63
CA TYR A 611 -25.08 6.91 23.64
C TYR A 611 -23.67 7.11 23.10
N SER A 612 -23.53 7.89 22.03
CA SER A 612 -22.22 8.27 21.48
C SER A 612 -21.42 9.09 22.48
N LEU A 613 -22.03 10.06 23.16
CA LEU A 613 -21.39 10.85 24.21
C LEU A 613 -20.95 10.00 25.39
N TYR A 614 -21.78 9.06 25.87
CA TYR A 614 -21.39 8.08 26.89
C TYR A 614 -20.09 7.35 26.51
N LYS A 615 -20.05 6.77 25.30
CA LYS A 615 -18.87 6.05 24.80
C LYS A 615 -17.65 6.96 24.66
N LEU A 616 -17.83 8.14 24.08
CA LEU A 616 -16.74 9.09 23.85
C LEU A 616 -16.15 9.60 25.17
N PHE A 617 -17.00 9.97 26.14
CA PHE A 617 -16.55 10.37 27.47
C PHE A 617 -15.82 9.24 28.20
N PHE A 618 -16.24 7.98 28.01
CA PHE A 618 -15.52 6.82 28.52
C PHE A 618 -14.12 6.68 27.87
N LEU A 619 -14.02 6.83 26.54
CA LEU A 619 -12.75 6.75 25.81
C LEU A 619 -11.74 7.83 26.23
N VAL A 620 -12.22 9.06 26.46
CA VAL A 620 -11.37 10.16 26.97
C VAL A 620 -11.20 10.14 28.50
N LYS A 621 -11.65 9.07 29.17
CA LYS A 621 -11.54 8.83 30.62
C LYS A 621 -12.24 9.88 31.50
N ASN A 622 -13.24 10.56 30.97
CA ASN A 622 -14.13 11.43 31.73
C ASN A 622 -15.36 10.64 32.23
N TYR A 623 -15.11 9.73 33.16
CA TYR A 623 -16.14 8.82 33.69
C TYR A 623 -17.35 9.54 34.33
N PRO A 624 -17.21 10.67 35.05
CA PRO A 624 -18.37 11.39 35.58
C PRO A 624 -19.34 11.85 34.48
N LYS A 625 -18.82 12.35 33.36
CA LYS A 625 -19.65 12.73 32.21
C LYS A 625 -20.23 11.50 31.50
N ALA A 626 -19.49 10.41 31.41
CA ALA A 626 -20.02 9.16 30.87
C ALA A 626 -21.24 8.68 31.68
N GLU A 627 -21.12 8.62 33.01
CA GLU A 627 -22.24 8.23 33.89
C GLU A 627 -23.44 9.18 33.81
N GLU A 628 -23.21 10.49 33.64
CA GLU A 628 -24.28 11.45 33.39
C GLU A 628 -25.10 11.09 32.14
N TYR A 629 -24.44 10.82 31.02
CA TYR A 629 -25.11 10.44 29.76
C TYR A 629 -25.73 9.04 29.82
N LYS A 630 -25.11 8.10 30.53
CA LYS A 630 -25.72 6.80 30.82
C LYS A 630 -27.04 6.96 31.60
N ALA A 631 -27.03 7.76 32.67
CA ALA A 631 -28.22 8.02 33.46
C ALA A 631 -29.32 8.71 32.64
N LYS A 632 -28.96 9.64 31.75
CA LYS A 632 -29.91 10.25 30.80
C LYS A 632 -30.57 9.21 29.91
N ILE A 633 -29.82 8.24 29.37
CA ILE A 633 -30.39 7.17 28.54
C ILE A 633 -31.36 6.30 29.36
N LEU A 634 -30.95 5.89 30.56
CA LEU A 634 -31.77 5.03 31.42
C LEU A 634 -33.06 5.72 31.91
N ASN A 635 -33.02 7.03 32.14
CA ASN A 635 -34.16 7.79 32.66
C ASN A 635 -35.08 8.34 31.56
N GLU A 636 -34.51 8.86 30.47
CA GLU A 636 -35.28 9.49 29.38
C GLU A 636 -35.71 8.47 28.30
N PHE A 637 -35.01 7.33 28.17
CA PHE A 637 -35.27 6.31 27.14
C PHE A 637 -35.23 4.87 27.70
N PRO A 638 -35.97 4.55 28.79
CA PRO A 638 -35.86 3.28 29.50
C PRO A 638 -36.16 2.04 28.65
N ASP A 639 -37.04 2.16 27.66
CA ASP A 639 -37.43 1.05 26.78
C ASP A 639 -36.50 0.86 25.57
N SER A 640 -35.51 1.74 25.39
CA SER A 640 -34.57 1.65 24.28
C SER A 640 -33.59 0.48 24.45
N ASP A 641 -33.14 -0.09 23.33
CA ASP A 641 -32.14 -1.15 23.37
C ASP A 641 -30.83 -0.65 24.01
N TYR A 642 -30.49 0.64 23.83
CA TYR A 642 -29.36 1.25 24.53
C TYR A 642 -29.55 1.24 26.06
N ALA A 643 -30.74 1.55 26.57
CA ALA A 643 -31.01 1.49 28.01
C ALA A 643 -30.97 0.05 28.54
N LYS A 644 -31.50 -0.92 27.80
CA LYS A 644 -31.43 -2.35 28.14
C LYS A 644 -29.98 -2.84 28.20
N VAL A 645 -29.14 -2.44 27.24
CA VAL A 645 -27.69 -2.71 27.20
C VAL A 645 -26.95 -2.06 28.38
N LEU A 646 -27.25 -0.79 28.68
CA LEU A 646 -26.53 -0.04 29.71
C LEU A 646 -26.98 -0.39 31.13
N GLY A 647 -28.20 -0.92 31.28
CA GLY A 647 -28.79 -1.37 32.54
C GLY A 647 -28.43 -2.82 32.91
N ASN A 648 -28.13 -3.68 31.92
CA ASN A 648 -27.79 -5.08 32.15
C ASN A 648 -26.49 -5.48 31.40
N PRO A 649 -25.37 -5.74 32.11
CA PRO A 649 -24.09 -6.17 31.53
C PRO A 649 -24.14 -7.43 30.64
N ASP A 650 -25.19 -8.26 30.75
CA ASP A 650 -25.34 -9.51 30.02
C ASP A 650 -26.44 -9.47 28.92
N TYR A 651 -27.09 -8.33 28.69
CA TYR A 651 -28.21 -8.20 27.73
C TYR A 651 -27.87 -8.63 26.30
N PHE A 652 -26.67 -8.33 25.81
CA PHE A 652 -26.23 -8.80 24.49
C PHE A 652 -26.04 -10.31 24.42
N LYS A 653 -25.59 -10.95 25.50
CA LYS A 653 -25.51 -12.42 25.56
C LYS A 653 -26.90 -13.06 25.55
N GLU A 654 -27.91 -12.38 26.10
CA GLU A 654 -29.29 -12.85 26.11
C GLU A 654 -29.98 -12.64 24.75
N LEU A 655 -29.80 -11.48 24.10
CA LEU A 655 -30.26 -11.22 22.74
C LEU A 655 -29.60 -12.13 21.70
N GLU A 656 -28.28 -12.33 21.81
CA GLU A 656 -27.54 -13.26 20.95
C GLU A 656 -28.00 -14.70 21.17
N LYS A 657 -28.29 -15.12 22.41
CA LYS A 657 -28.89 -16.42 22.69
C LYS A 657 -30.28 -16.57 22.06
N ILE A 658 -31.13 -15.54 22.16
CA ILE A 658 -32.48 -15.54 21.57
C ILE A 658 -32.39 -15.57 20.04
N ASP A 659 -31.56 -14.72 19.43
CA ASP A 659 -31.37 -14.67 17.97
C ASP A 659 -30.76 -15.97 17.43
N ASN A 660 -29.75 -16.52 18.10
CA ASN A 660 -29.16 -17.82 17.74
C ASN A 660 -30.18 -18.97 17.92
N GLN A 661 -31.03 -18.91 18.94
CA GLN A 661 -32.09 -19.89 19.15
C GLN A 661 -33.11 -19.83 18.01
N VAL A 662 -33.58 -18.64 17.62
CA VAL A 662 -34.54 -18.50 16.51
C VAL A 662 -33.90 -18.87 15.17
N LYS A 663 -32.63 -18.53 14.93
CA LYS A 663 -31.87 -18.97 13.75
C LYS A 663 -31.71 -20.48 13.68
N PHE A 664 -31.39 -21.14 14.79
CA PHE A 664 -31.31 -22.60 14.85
C PHE A 664 -32.69 -23.24 14.58
N MET A 665 -33.75 -22.70 15.17
CA MET A 665 -35.11 -23.14 14.90
C MET A 665 -35.49 -22.94 13.43
N TYR A 666 -35.07 -21.85 12.79
CA TYR A 666 -35.36 -21.59 11.39
C TYR A 666 -34.65 -22.60 10.48
N GLN A 667 -33.38 -22.90 10.76
CA GLN A 667 -32.64 -23.93 10.04
C GLN A 667 -33.28 -25.31 10.19
N ALA A 668 -33.77 -25.66 11.38
CA ALA A 668 -34.50 -26.90 11.61
C ALA A 668 -35.83 -26.91 10.83
N THR A 669 -36.61 -25.84 10.90
CA THR A 669 -37.87 -25.65 10.14
C THR A 669 -37.64 -25.75 8.64
N TYR A 670 -36.57 -25.14 8.12
CA TYR A 670 -36.23 -25.24 6.70
C TYR A 670 -35.85 -26.66 6.30
N LYS A 671 -35.12 -27.39 7.14
CA LYS A 671 -34.86 -28.83 6.91
C LYS A 671 -36.13 -29.66 6.94
N TYR A 672 -37.07 -29.37 7.84
CA TYR A 672 -38.38 -30.04 7.85
C TYR A 672 -39.16 -29.72 6.57
N PHE A 673 -39.13 -28.48 6.10
CA PHE A 673 -39.73 -28.08 4.84
C PHE A 673 -39.12 -28.84 3.64
N LEU A 674 -37.78 -28.88 3.52
CA LEU A 674 -37.08 -29.61 2.45
C LEU A 674 -37.37 -31.12 2.45
N ASN A 675 -37.65 -31.69 3.62
CA ASN A 675 -37.98 -33.11 3.79
C ASN A 675 -39.50 -33.38 3.75
N ASN A 676 -40.32 -32.41 3.33
CA ASN A 676 -41.79 -32.49 3.30
C ASN A 676 -42.48 -32.79 4.65
N ASN A 677 -41.81 -32.52 5.78
CA ASN A 677 -42.39 -32.69 7.11
C ASN A 677 -43.13 -31.43 7.55
N CYS A 678 -44.30 -31.20 6.95
CA CYS A 678 -45.05 -29.97 7.13
C CYS A 678 -45.73 -29.78 8.50
N ALA A 679 -45.95 -30.86 9.25
CA ALA A 679 -46.46 -30.77 10.61
C ALA A 679 -45.46 -30.05 11.53
N GLU A 680 -44.18 -30.41 11.42
CA GLU A 680 -43.11 -29.78 12.22
C GLU A 680 -42.84 -28.33 11.80
N VAL A 681 -42.98 -28.01 10.49
CA VAL A 681 -42.88 -26.62 10.01
C VAL A 681 -43.96 -25.74 10.66
N GLN A 682 -45.20 -26.24 10.68
CA GLN A 682 -46.34 -25.51 11.26
C GLN A 682 -46.22 -25.37 12.79
N ASN A 683 -45.80 -26.43 13.48
CA ASN A 683 -45.56 -26.40 14.93
C ASN A 683 -44.46 -25.38 15.30
N ASN A 684 -43.35 -25.38 14.55
CA ASN A 684 -42.26 -24.42 14.78
C ASN A 684 -42.70 -22.99 14.48
N TYR A 685 -43.47 -22.77 13.41
CA TYR A 685 -44.02 -21.45 13.14
C TYR A 685 -44.92 -20.95 14.28
N GLN A 686 -45.86 -21.77 14.77
CA GLN A 686 -46.75 -21.40 15.88
C GLN A 686 -45.99 -21.11 17.18
N TYR A 687 -44.94 -21.88 17.46
CA TYR A 687 -44.09 -21.64 18.62
C TYR A 687 -43.30 -20.32 18.49
N VAL A 688 -42.73 -20.03 17.32
CA VAL A 688 -41.99 -18.78 17.09
C VAL A 688 -42.94 -17.56 17.07
N ASP A 689 -44.15 -17.69 16.51
CA ASP A 689 -45.18 -16.64 16.51
C ASP A 689 -45.68 -16.31 17.92
N SER A 690 -45.68 -17.29 18.84
CA SER A 690 -46.12 -17.09 20.23
C SER A 690 -45.01 -16.64 21.19
N VAL A 691 -43.80 -17.17 21.03
CA VAL A 691 -42.69 -16.94 21.97
C VAL A 691 -41.72 -15.86 21.48
N PHE A 692 -41.54 -15.73 20.16
CA PHE A 692 -40.57 -14.82 19.52
C PHE A 692 -41.22 -13.93 18.46
N HIS A 693 -42.38 -13.36 18.81
CA HIS A 693 -43.21 -12.56 17.89
C HIS A 693 -42.50 -11.32 17.31
N GLU A 694 -41.46 -10.80 17.97
CA GLU A 694 -40.64 -9.67 17.49
C GLU A 694 -39.45 -10.11 16.61
N SER A 695 -39.29 -11.41 16.33
CA SER A 695 -38.16 -11.90 15.53
C SER A 695 -38.21 -11.41 14.09
N THR A 696 -37.05 -10.98 13.59
CA THR A 696 -36.85 -10.63 12.17
C THR A 696 -37.02 -11.82 11.21
N LEU A 697 -37.00 -13.06 11.71
CA LEU A 697 -37.19 -14.27 10.90
C LEU A 697 -38.64 -14.76 10.87
N LEU A 698 -39.56 -14.16 11.63
CA LEU A 698 -40.93 -14.63 11.76
C LEU A 698 -41.67 -14.72 10.42
N SER A 699 -41.47 -13.74 9.53
CA SER A 699 -42.06 -13.75 8.17
C SER A 699 -41.58 -14.96 7.36
N LYS A 700 -40.32 -15.37 7.53
CA LYS A 700 -39.75 -16.54 6.84
C LYS A 700 -40.34 -17.85 7.34
N PHE A 701 -40.56 -18.01 8.66
CA PHE A 701 -41.27 -19.18 9.20
C PHE A 701 -42.71 -19.24 8.68
N ALA A 702 -43.39 -18.09 8.65
CA ALA A 702 -44.76 -17.99 8.14
C ALA A 702 -44.84 -18.39 6.65
N LEU A 703 -43.88 -17.94 5.83
CA LEU A 703 -43.79 -18.33 4.43
C LEU A 703 -43.58 -19.84 4.26
N LEU A 704 -42.62 -20.43 4.97
CA LEU A 704 -42.37 -21.88 4.90
C LEU A 704 -43.61 -22.69 5.32
N SER A 705 -44.33 -22.23 6.35
CA SER A 705 -45.59 -22.84 6.76
C SER A 705 -46.67 -22.71 5.67
N ALA A 706 -46.77 -21.56 5.00
CA ALA A 706 -47.72 -21.36 3.93
C ALA A 706 -47.43 -22.25 2.71
N LEU A 707 -46.17 -22.37 2.31
CA LEU A 707 -45.71 -23.22 1.20
C LEU A 707 -45.94 -24.72 1.44
N CYS A 708 -46.00 -25.12 2.70
CA CYS A 708 -46.23 -26.52 3.09
C CYS A 708 -47.61 -27.06 2.70
N GLU A 709 -48.61 -26.20 2.53
CA GLU A 709 -49.92 -26.61 1.99
C GLU A 709 -49.81 -27.05 0.51
N GLY A 710 -48.82 -26.53 -0.22
CA GLY A 710 -48.49 -26.94 -1.58
C GLY A 710 -47.95 -28.35 -1.70
N ASN A 711 -47.09 -28.75 -0.76
CA ASN A 711 -46.47 -30.09 -0.74
C ASN A 711 -47.47 -31.22 -0.40
N ARG A 712 -48.67 -30.88 0.10
CA ARG A 712 -49.78 -31.84 0.28
C ARG A 712 -50.61 -32.05 -0.99
N GLY A 713 -50.29 -31.35 -2.08
CA GLY A 713 -51.02 -31.44 -3.36
C GLY A 713 -52.31 -30.62 -3.40
N ASP A 714 -52.60 -29.83 -2.37
CA ASP A 714 -53.79 -28.97 -2.31
C ASP A 714 -53.47 -27.54 -2.78
N THR A 715 -53.58 -27.36 -4.10
CA THR A 715 -53.33 -26.08 -4.77
C THR A 715 -54.28 -24.95 -4.32
N ALA A 716 -55.49 -25.27 -3.86
CA ALA A 716 -56.42 -24.26 -3.35
C ALA A 716 -56.01 -23.80 -1.95
N ALA A 717 -55.62 -24.73 -1.08
CA ALA A 717 -55.11 -24.43 0.25
C ALA A 717 -53.80 -23.63 0.21
N LEU A 718 -52.88 -23.94 -0.71
CA LEU A 718 -51.65 -23.17 -0.92
C LEU A 718 -51.94 -21.73 -1.35
N LYS A 719 -52.86 -21.54 -2.30
CA LYS A 719 -53.24 -20.20 -2.76
C LYS A 719 -53.83 -19.37 -1.62
N GLN A 720 -54.64 -20.00 -0.76
CA GLN A 720 -55.21 -19.35 0.41
C GLN A 720 -54.13 -18.98 1.45
N SER A 721 -53.22 -19.91 1.77
CA SER A 721 -52.19 -19.69 2.79
C SER A 721 -51.19 -18.60 2.40
N LEU A 722 -50.79 -18.52 1.13
CA LEU A 722 -49.91 -17.47 0.63
C LEU A 722 -50.58 -16.08 0.64
N ASN A 723 -51.87 -15.98 0.36
CA ASN A 723 -52.59 -14.72 0.48
C ASN A 723 -52.70 -14.27 1.95
N LEU A 724 -52.99 -15.19 2.88
CA LEU A 724 -53.00 -14.89 4.33
C LEU A 724 -51.62 -14.45 4.83
N PHE A 725 -50.54 -15.04 4.32
CA PHE A 725 -49.17 -14.61 4.61
C PHE A 725 -48.94 -13.14 4.19
N LYS A 726 -49.34 -12.77 2.96
CA LYS A 726 -49.20 -11.40 2.45
C LYS A 726 -50.01 -10.37 3.25
N GLU A 727 -51.19 -10.75 3.73
CA GLU A 727 -52.00 -9.89 4.60
C GLU A 727 -51.35 -9.68 5.98
N LYS A 728 -50.75 -10.73 6.55
CA LYS A 728 -50.07 -10.66 7.86
C LYS A 728 -48.72 -9.95 7.79
N PHE A 729 -47.98 -10.06 6.68
CA PHE A 729 -46.63 -9.51 6.50
C PHE A 729 -46.46 -8.64 5.23
N PRO A 730 -47.23 -7.56 5.05
CA PRO A 730 -47.30 -6.83 3.77
C PRO A 730 -46.01 -6.09 3.36
N LYS A 731 -45.08 -5.89 4.30
CA LYS A 731 -43.80 -5.16 4.09
C LYS A 731 -42.58 -6.08 4.08
N SER A 732 -42.75 -7.40 4.16
CA SER A 732 -41.60 -8.32 4.22
C SER A 732 -41.05 -8.58 2.81
N GLU A 733 -39.74 -8.84 2.72
CA GLU A 733 -39.06 -9.10 1.44
C GLU A 733 -39.59 -10.38 0.76
N GLU A 734 -40.09 -11.32 1.56
CA GLU A 734 -40.65 -12.61 1.11
C GLU A 734 -41.99 -12.48 0.37
N VAL A 735 -42.66 -11.32 0.44
CA VAL A 735 -43.91 -11.06 -0.29
C VAL A 735 -43.70 -11.20 -1.80
N ALA A 736 -42.55 -10.74 -2.32
CA ALA A 736 -42.22 -10.86 -3.74
C ALA A 736 -42.18 -12.33 -4.20
N TYR A 737 -41.61 -13.21 -3.38
CA TYR A 737 -41.56 -14.65 -3.66
C TYR A 737 -42.95 -15.30 -3.57
N ALA A 738 -43.76 -14.93 -2.57
CA ALA A 738 -45.14 -15.41 -2.47
C ALA A 738 -45.97 -15.02 -3.72
N ASP A 739 -45.77 -13.80 -4.23
CA ASP A 739 -46.41 -13.33 -5.47
C ASP A 739 -45.95 -14.09 -6.71
N GLU A 740 -44.66 -14.42 -6.80
CA GLU A 740 -44.13 -15.24 -7.88
C GLU A 740 -44.76 -16.64 -7.90
N VAL A 741 -44.87 -17.29 -6.73
CA VAL A 741 -45.49 -18.62 -6.58
C VAL A 741 -46.98 -18.57 -6.96
N LEU A 742 -47.73 -17.58 -6.47
CA LEU A 742 -49.14 -17.38 -6.83
C LEU A 742 -49.33 -17.17 -8.34
N THR A 743 -48.46 -16.37 -8.96
CA THR A 743 -48.49 -16.09 -10.41
C THR A 743 -48.16 -17.34 -11.23
N ALA A 744 -47.22 -18.16 -10.76
CA ALA A 744 -46.87 -19.42 -11.40
C ALA A 744 -48.01 -20.44 -11.35
N MET A 745 -48.78 -20.47 -10.25
CA MET A 745 -49.93 -21.38 -10.07
C MET A 745 -51.14 -21.05 -10.96
N ASP A 746 -51.33 -19.78 -11.31
CA ASP A 746 -52.44 -19.35 -12.18
C ASP A 746 -52.21 -19.70 -13.68
N ARG A 747 -51.05 -20.28 -14.02
CA ARG A 747 -50.74 -20.83 -15.35
C ARG A 747 -50.94 -22.36 -15.33
N LYS A 748 -51.87 -22.88 -16.16
CA LYS A 748 -52.18 -24.34 -16.26
C LYS A 748 -50.93 -25.20 -16.60
N PRO A 749 -50.93 -26.51 -16.23
CA PRO A 749 -49.74 -27.16 -15.69
C PRO A 749 -48.84 -27.80 -16.75
N ARG A 750 -47.57 -27.42 -16.73
CA ARG A 750 -46.45 -28.32 -17.05
C ARG A 750 -45.53 -28.31 -15.84
N GLU A 751 -45.36 -29.50 -15.28
CA GLU A 751 -44.43 -29.96 -14.23
C GLU A 751 -43.72 -28.90 -13.39
N ILE A 752 -44.03 -28.93 -12.09
CA ILE A 752 -43.53 -28.05 -11.04
C ILE A 752 -42.02 -28.26 -10.86
N GLU A 753 -41.23 -27.41 -11.50
CA GLU A 753 -39.79 -27.25 -11.32
C GLU A 753 -39.49 -26.03 -10.38
N LEU A 754 -40.37 -25.75 -9.41
CA LEU A 754 -40.24 -24.63 -8.48
C LEU A 754 -39.67 -25.01 -7.09
N ALA A 755 -39.53 -26.30 -6.78
CA ALA A 755 -38.86 -26.74 -5.55
C ALA A 755 -37.32 -26.76 -5.68
N GLU A 756 -36.78 -26.75 -6.90
CA GLU A 756 -35.34 -26.79 -7.15
C GLU A 756 -34.71 -25.39 -7.23
N LYS A 757 -35.41 -24.38 -7.77
CA LYS A 757 -34.89 -23.00 -7.82
C LYS A 757 -34.69 -22.35 -6.45
N ALA A 758 -35.46 -22.74 -5.44
CA ALA A 758 -35.26 -22.26 -4.06
C ALA A 758 -33.96 -22.77 -3.41
N LYS A 759 -33.32 -23.82 -3.96
CA LYS A 759 -32.06 -24.35 -3.44
C LYS A 759 -30.83 -23.57 -3.90
N ASP A 760 -30.89 -22.91 -5.06
CA ASP A 760 -29.71 -22.34 -5.70
C ASP A 760 -29.48 -20.84 -5.38
N GLU A 761 -30.53 -20.06 -5.09
CA GLU A 761 -30.40 -18.61 -4.90
C GLU A 761 -29.75 -18.16 -3.57
N PHE A 762 -29.64 -19.05 -2.58
CA PHE A 762 -29.08 -18.72 -1.26
C PHE A 762 -27.68 -19.31 -0.98
N GLY A 763 -27.05 -19.98 -1.96
CA GLY A 763 -25.85 -20.79 -1.76
C GLY A 763 -24.52 -20.28 -2.35
N ALA A 764 -24.50 -19.17 -3.11
CA ALA A 764 -23.36 -18.88 -3.98
C ALA A 764 -22.42 -17.78 -3.44
N GLU A 765 -21.37 -18.15 -2.69
CA GLU A 765 -20.08 -17.43 -2.70
C GLU A 765 -18.98 -18.24 -1.95
N LEU A 766 -18.29 -19.14 -2.67
CA LEU A 766 -16.82 -19.29 -2.64
C LEU A 766 -16.39 -20.49 -3.50
N SER A 767 -15.82 -20.22 -4.66
CA SER A 767 -15.00 -21.21 -5.36
C SER A 767 -14.05 -20.52 -6.32
N THR A 768 -12.75 -20.62 -6.07
CA THR A 768 -11.84 -21.43 -6.91
C THR A 768 -10.37 -21.22 -6.53
N SER A 769 -9.64 -22.33 -6.33
CA SER A 769 -8.36 -22.56 -7.03
C SER A 769 -7.98 -24.05 -6.98
N LYS A 770 -7.54 -24.59 -8.12
CA LYS A 770 -7.21 -26.00 -8.42
C LYS A 770 -5.82 -26.39 -7.89
N ILE A 771 -5.63 -27.62 -7.38
CA ILE A 771 -4.48 -28.52 -7.65
C ILE A 771 -4.93 -29.99 -7.47
N ASP A 772 -4.67 -30.81 -8.47
CA ASP A 772 -5.03 -32.23 -8.59
C ASP A 772 -4.14 -33.22 -7.80
N SER A 773 -4.76 -34.37 -7.52
CA SER A 773 -4.22 -35.67 -7.10
C SER A 773 -3.64 -35.82 -5.69
N ILE A 774 -4.51 -35.74 -4.69
CA ILE A 774 -4.36 -36.51 -3.44
C ILE A 774 -5.43 -37.60 -3.50
N ASP A 775 -5.04 -38.88 -3.36
CA ASP A 775 -6.01 -39.99 -3.32
C ASP A 775 -6.78 -39.96 -1.98
N LEU A 776 -7.95 -39.34 -2.00
CA LEU A 776 -8.83 -39.21 -0.83
C LEU A 776 -9.71 -40.44 -0.61
N ALA A 777 -9.66 -41.46 -1.48
CA ALA A 777 -10.58 -42.60 -1.46
C ALA A 777 -10.49 -43.47 -0.20
N ILE A 778 -9.42 -43.30 0.59
CA ILE A 778 -9.25 -43.97 1.88
C ILE A 778 -10.20 -43.43 2.96
N PHE A 779 -10.71 -42.20 2.81
CA PHE A 779 -11.64 -41.58 3.76
C PHE A 779 -13.05 -41.54 3.19
N LYS A 780 -14.07 -41.79 4.03
CA LYS A 780 -15.47 -41.88 3.62
C LYS A 780 -16.29 -40.79 4.29
N TYR A 781 -17.07 -40.06 3.50
CA TYR A 781 -17.95 -39.03 4.05
C TYR A 781 -19.25 -39.66 4.54
N ASN A 782 -19.51 -39.59 5.85
CA ASN A 782 -20.73 -40.10 6.45
C ASN A 782 -21.17 -39.22 7.63
N PRO A 783 -22.09 -38.27 7.42
CA PRO A 783 -22.47 -37.28 8.44
C PRO A 783 -23.22 -37.88 9.65
N GLN A 784 -23.79 -39.09 9.51
CA GLN A 784 -24.61 -39.74 10.54
C GLN A 784 -23.79 -40.58 11.52
N GLN A 785 -22.50 -40.81 11.24
CA GLN A 785 -21.62 -41.53 12.17
C GLN A 785 -21.25 -40.67 13.37
N ILE A 786 -20.83 -41.31 14.46
CA ILE A 786 -20.15 -40.64 15.58
C ILE A 786 -18.96 -39.85 15.02
N HIS A 787 -18.83 -38.59 15.42
CA HIS A 787 -17.71 -37.72 15.06
C HIS A 787 -16.89 -37.34 16.29
N TYR A 788 -15.65 -36.95 16.04
CA TYR A 788 -14.71 -36.38 17.00
C TYR A 788 -14.27 -35.00 16.51
N TYR A 789 -13.87 -34.15 17.44
CA TYR A 789 -13.12 -32.93 17.14
C TYR A 789 -11.64 -33.18 17.41
N LEU A 790 -10.78 -32.81 16.47
CA LEU A 790 -9.34 -32.96 16.55
C LEU A 790 -8.67 -31.60 16.46
N LEU A 791 -7.78 -31.35 17.42
CA LEU A 791 -6.81 -30.27 17.36
C LEU A 791 -5.40 -30.87 17.32
N VAL A 792 -4.80 -30.88 16.14
CA VAL A 792 -3.47 -31.45 15.89
C VAL A 792 -2.42 -30.38 16.14
N VAL A 793 -1.57 -30.59 17.14
CA VAL A 793 -0.59 -29.61 17.64
C VAL A 793 0.83 -30.07 17.29
N SER A 794 1.65 -29.14 16.81
CA SER A 794 3.10 -29.39 16.62
C SER A 794 3.82 -29.43 17.97
N ASN A 795 4.38 -30.59 18.33
CA ASN A 795 5.11 -30.82 19.58
C ASN A 795 6.32 -29.88 19.76
N LYS A 796 6.85 -29.33 18.64
CA LYS A 796 7.98 -28.39 18.64
C LYS A 796 7.57 -26.94 18.93
N LYS A 797 6.29 -26.60 18.79
CA LYS A 797 5.80 -25.20 18.79
C LYS A 797 4.82 -24.92 19.93
N ALA A 798 4.07 -25.92 20.38
CA ALA A 798 3.14 -25.78 21.49
C ALA A 798 3.05 -27.07 22.31
N SER A 799 2.71 -26.93 23.59
CA SER A 799 2.55 -28.06 24.52
C SER A 799 1.16 -28.69 24.35
N PRO A 800 1.06 -29.97 23.93
CA PRO A 800 -0.25 -30.63 23.77
C PRO A 800 -1.05 -30.71 25.07
N ASN A 801 -0.38 -30.83 26.22
CA ASN A 801 -1.04 -30.84 27.54
C ASN A 801 -1.63 -29.47 27.90
N SER A 802 -0.95 -28.39 27.51
CA SER A 802 -1.48 -27.04 27.71
C SER A 802 -2.71 -26.81 26.84
N VAL A 803 -2.67 -27.25 25.58
CA VAL A 803 -3.81 -27.15 24.67
C VAL A 803 -4.97 -28.02 25.15
N GLN A 804 -4.71 -29.25 25.61
CA GLN A 804 -5.73 -30.11 26.22
C GLN A 804 -6.39 -29.43 27.42
N PHE A 805 -5.62 -28.79 28.30
CA PHE A 805 -6.16 -28.07 29.45
C PHE A 805 -7.08 -26.91 29.02
N LYS A 806 -6.69 -26.15 27.98
CA LYS A 806 -7.55 -25.09 27.42
C LYS A 806 -8.84 -25.64 26.83
N VAL A 807 -8.77 -26.74 26.08
CA VAL A 807 -9.96 -27.43 25.55
C VAL A 807 -10.88 -27.91 26.69
N THR A 808 -10.31 -28.42 27.78
CA THR A 808 -11.09 -28.82 28.96
C THR A 808 -11.77 -27.64 29.63
N ASN A 809 -11.09 -26.51 29.81
CA ASN A 809 -11.70 -25.30 30.38
C ASN A 809 -12.79 -24.73 29.48
N PHE A 810 -12.53 -24.65 28.18
CA PHE A 810 -13.54 -24.30 27.18
C PHE A 810 -14.79 -25.20 27.28
N ASN A 811 -14.62 -26.50 27.52
CA ASN A 811 -15.76 -27.39 27.73
C ASN A 811 -16.52 -27.09 29.03
N LEU A 812 -15.81 -26.75 30.11
CA LEU A 812 -16.43 -26.38 31.37
C LEU A 812 -17.20 -25.05 31.27
N ASP A 813 -16.66 -24.10 30.51
CA ASP A 813 -17.22 -22.75 30.39
C ASP A 813 -18.41 -22.69 29.42
N TYR A 814 -18.33 -23.40 28.28
CA TYR A 814 -19.34 -23.31 27.21
C TYR A 814 -20.23 -24.56 27.07
N TYR A 815 -19.83 -25.68 27.67
CA TYR A 815 -20.49 -26.99 27.51
C TYR A 815 -20.68 -27.74 28.84
N SER A 816 -20.87 -27.02 29.95
CA SER A 816 -20.98 -27.57 31.32
C SER A 816 -22.02 -28.68 31.53
N PHE A 817 -23.05 -28.75 30.68
CA PHE A 817 -24.11 -29.77 30.72
C PHE A 817 -23.86 -30.97 29.80
N LEU A 818 -22.77 -30.96 29.01
CA LEU A 818 -22.36 -32.05 28.12
C LEU A 818 -21.04 -32.64 28.62
N GLU A 819 -21.05 -33.93 28.95
CA GLU A 819 -19.82 -34.64 29.29
C GLU A 819 -19.07 -35.00 28.02
N PHE A 820 -17.96 -34.32 27.72
CA PHE A 820 -17.04 -34.70 26.64
C PHE A 820 -15.84 -35.48 27.17
N ASP A 821 -15.35 -36.45 26.40
CA ASP A 821 -14.10 -37.12 26.69
C ASP A 821 -12.97 -36.40 25.94
N VAL A 822 -12.04 -35.80 26.68
CA VAL A 822 -10.90 -35.05 26.12
C VAL A 822 -9.60 -35.80 26.42
N GLY A 823 -8.84 -36.14 25.38
CA GLY A 823 -7.58 -36.88 25.54
C GLY A 823 -6.52 -36.48 24.52
N ASN A 824 -5.25 -36.74 24.87
CA ASN A 824 -4.12 -36.59 23.95
C ASN A 824 -3.76 -37.94 23.34
N GLU A 825 -3.64 -37.98 22.01
CA GLU A 825 -3.21 -39.17 21.26
C GLU A 825 -2.04 -38.79 20.35
N LEU A 826 -0.92 -39.52 20.45
CA LEU A 826 0.30 -39.25 19.66
C LEU A 826 0.10 -39.66 18.20
N LEU A 827 0.16 -38.69 17.27
CA LEU A 827 0.03 -38.96 15.83
C LEU A 827 1.38 -39.36 15.21
N SER A 828 2.43 -38.59 15.52
CA SER A 828 3.81 -38.85 15.12
C SER A 828 4.79 -38.22 16.13
N ALA A 829 6.10 -38.38 15.94
CA ALA A 829 7.11 -37.75 16.81
C ALA A 829 6.93 -36.22 16.91
N ASP A 830 6.45 -35.60 15.83
CA ASP A 830 6.33 -34.14 15.71
C ASP A 830 4.91 -33.61 15.99
N TYR A 831 3.89 -34.48 16.07
CA TYR A 831 2.49 -34.05 16.21
C TYR A 831 1.70 -34.88 17.22
N THR A 832 0.89 -34.20 18.05
CA THR A 832 -0.06 -34.81 18.99
C THR A 832 -1.46 -34.29 18.70
N CYS A 833 -2.46 -35.17 18.71
CA CYS A 833 -3.87 -34.83 18.58
C CYS A 833 -4.48 -34.62 19.97
N VAL A 834 -5.06 -33.46 20.22
CA VAL A 834 -6.05 -33.29 21.29
C VAL A 834 -7.41 -33.68 20.71
N VAL A 835 -8.01 -34.73 21.26
CA VAL A 835 -9.21 -35.38 20.73
C VAL A 835 -10.36 -35.17 21.69
N VAL A 836 -11.49 -34.66 21.18
CA VAL A 836 -12.73 -34.52 21.92
C VAL A 836 -13.75 -35.48 21.32
N LYS A 837 -14.34 -36.35 22.15
CA LYS A 837 -15.29 -37.40 21.74
C LYS A 837 -16.68 -37.15 22.31
N LYS A 838 -17.64 -38.02 21.94
CA LYS A 838 -19.08 -38.02 22.29
C LYS A 838 -20.00 -37.15 21.42
N PHE A 839 -19.57 -36.77 20.22
CA PHE A 839 -20.48 -36.21 19.22
C PHE A 839 -21.22 -37.31 18.46
N LYS A 840 -22.55 -37.33 18.50
CA LYS A 840 -23.36 -38.40 17.88
C LYS A 840 -23.34 -38.37 16.34
N ASN A 841 -23.08 -37.21 15.76
CA ASN A 841 -23.09 -36.98 14.32
C ASN A 841 -22.20 -35.76 13.95
N GLN A 842 -22.02 -35.53 12.66
CA GLN A 842 -21.25 -34.39 12.14
C GLN A 842 -21.77 -33.07 12.69
N SER A 843 -23.09 -32.86 12.78
CA SER A 843 -23.67 -31.58 13.18
C SER A 843 -23.23 -31.17 14.58
N MET A 844 -23.20 -32.11 15.53
CA MET A 844 -22.75 -31.84 16.90
C MET A 844 -21.25 -31.50 16.94
N ALA A 845 -20.43 -32.23 16.19
CA ALA A 845 -19.00 -31.95 16.12
C ALA A 845 -18.71 -30.62 15.42
N ASN A 846 -19.49 -30.26 14.40
CA ASN A 846 -19.31 -29.03 13.64
C ASN A 846 -19.66 -27.80 14.47
N ASN A 847 -20.76 -27.85 15.23
CA ASN A 847 -21.12 -26.78 16.18
C ASN A 847 -20.00 -26.57 17.22
N TYR A 848 -19.42 -27.66 17.71
CA TYR A 848 -18.30 -27.62 18.63
C TYR A 848 -17.04 -27.02 18.00
N PHE A 849 -16.68 -27.46 16.78
CA PHE A 849 -15.57 -26.92 16.00
C PHE A 849 -15.71 -25.40 15.76
N GLU A 850 -16.90 -24.95 15.35
CA GLU A 850 -17.18 -23.53 15.14
C GLU A 850 -17.09 -22.74 16.44
N SER A 851 -17.59 -23.28 17.56
CA SER A 851 -17.51 -22.61 18.86
C SER A 851 -16.07 -22.44 19.35
N VAL A 852 -15.19 -23.41 19.10
CA VAL A 852 -13.76 -23.30 19.43
C VAL A 852 -13.09 -22.18 18.63
N ILE A 853 -13.47 -22.02 17.35
CA ILE A 853 -12.95 -20.94 16.49
C ILE A 853 -13.47 -19.59 16.93
N ILE A 854 -14.79 -19.47 17.18
CA ILE A 854 -15.46 -18.22 17.54
C ILE A 854 -14.98 -17.70 18.90
N ALA A 855 -14.86 -18.58 19.89
CA ALA A 855 -14.43 -18.18 21.24
C ALA A 855 -12.96 -17.75 21.29
N GLY A 856 -12.11 -18.28 20.41
CA GLY A 856 -10.71 -17.88 20.25
C GLY A 856 -9.78 -18.25 21.43
N GLU A 857 -10.30 -18.52 22.63
CA GLU A 857 -9.52 -18.81 23.85
C GLU A 857 -8.67 -20.08 23.79
N VAL A 858 -9.10 -21.08 23.01
CA VAL A 858 -8.33 -22.32 22.80
C VAL A 858 -7.18 -22.08 21.81
N LEU A 859 -7.40 -21.22 20.80
CA LEU A 859 -6.51 -21.04 19.65
C LEU A 859 -5.64 -19.78 19.74
N GLY A 860 -5.96 -18.82 20.61
CA GLY A 860 -5.42 -17.45 20.57
C GLY A 860 -3.91 -17.32 20.80
N ASP A 861 -3.30 -18.28 21.50
CA ASP A 861 -1.84 -18.32 21.71
C ASP A 861 -1.10 -19.20 20.70
N LEU A 862 -1.81 -19.76 19.72
CA LEU A 862 -1.27 -20.66 18.70
C LEU A 862 -1.14 -19.91 17.37
N THR A 863 0.03 -19.97 16.74
CA THR A 863 0.24 -19.44 15.38
C THR A 863 -0.37 -20.35 14.32
N ASP A 864 -0.75 -19.81 13.15
CA ASP A 864 -1.40 -20.56 12.05
C ASP A 864 -0.60 -21.77 11.55
N ASP A 865 0.70 -21.82 11.82
CA ASP A 865 1.61 -22.91 11.48
C ASP A 865 1.94 -23.86 12.64
N SER A 866 1.32 -23.68 13.81
CA SER A 866 1.51 -24.49 15.02
C SER A 866 0.41 -25.53 15.27
N TYR A 867 -0.74 -25.39 14.61
CA TYR A 867 -1.86 -26.33 14.76
C TYR A 867 -2.67 -26.54 13.48
N ARG A 868 -3.48 -27.60 13.46
CA ARG A 868 -4.61 -27.81 12.53
C ARG A 868 -5.82 -28.29 13.31
N SER A 869 -6.99 -27.77 13.00
CA SER A 869 -8.26 -28.17 13.63
C SER A 869 -9.23 -28.70 12.58
N PHE A 870 -9.95 -29.78 12.90
CA PHE A 870 -11.00 -30.34 12.05
C PHE A 870 -11.88 -31.33 12.81
N ILE A 871 -13.04 -31.66 12.24
CA ILE A 871 -13.88 -32.76 12.72
C ILE A 871 -13.71 -33.99 11.85
N ILE A 872 -13.92 -35.17 12.44
CA ILE A 872 -13.64 -36.46 11.81
C ILE A 872 -14.61 -37.53 12.29
N SER A 873 -15.13 -38.37 11.38
CA SER A 873 -15.94 -39.52 11.79
C SER A 873 -15.09 -40.56 12.52
N ALA A 874 -15.69 -41.37 13.39
CA ALA A 874 -14.98 -42.42 14.13
C ALA A 874 -14.28 -43.43 13.19
N GLU A 875 -14.89 -43.74 12.03
CA GLU A 875 -14.30 -44.59 10.99
C GLU A 875 -13.08 -43.92 10.34
N ASN A 876 -13.20 -42.64 9.97
CA ASN A 876 -12.09 -41.89 9.39
C ASN A 876 -10.99 -41.64 10.41
N TYR A 877 -11.31 -41.52 11.70
CA TYR A 877 -10.33 -41.35 12.77
C TYR A 877 -9.41 -42.55 12.89
N ALA A 878 -9.98 -43.76 12.88
CA ALA A 878 -9.19 -44.99 12.86
C ALA A 878 -8.27 -45.06 11.63
N THR A 879 -8.80 -44.69 10.46
CA THR A 879 -8.03 -44.64 9.21
C THR A 879 -6.93 -43.56 9.25
N PHE A 880 -7.22 -42.40 9.82
CA PHE A 880 -6.30 -41.27 9.92
C PHE A 880 -5.13 -41.55 10.87
N VAL A 881 -5.39 -42.18 12.01
CA VAL A 881 -4.34 -42.58 12.96
C VAL A 881 -3.41 -43.65 12.36
N GLN A 882 -3.90 -44.48 11.44
CA GLN A 882 -3.09 -45.46 10.71
C GLN A 882 -2.28 -44.81 9.57
N ASP A 883 -2.91 -43.96 8.76
CA ASP A 883 -2.30 -43.28 7.61
C ASP A 883 -1.32 -42.17 8.02
N LYS A 884 -1.56 -41.52 9.18
CA LYS A 884 -0.75 -40.44 9.78
C LYS A 884 -0.47 -39.24 8.87
N ASN A 885 -1.20 -39.10 7.76
CA ASN A 885 -1.02 -38.01 6.81
C ASN A 885 -1.99 -36.86 7.09
N LEU A 886 -1.51 -35.89 7.89
CA LEU A 886 -2.27 -34.70 8.27
C LEU A 886 -2.81 -33.91 7.07
N LEU A 887 -1.99 -33.68 6.04
CA LEU A 887 -2.38 -32.91 4.87
C LEU A 887 -3.48 -33.58 4.06
N LYS A 888 -3.44 -34.92 3.98
CA LYS A 888 -4.43 -35.72 3.26
C LYS A 888 -5.80 -35.63 3.91
N TYR A 889 -5.88 -35.79 5.23
CA TYR A 889 -7.13 -35.65 5.94
C TYR A 889 -7.63 -34.19 5.97
N GLN A 890 -6.72 -33.22 6.12
CA GLN A 890 -7.08 -31.80 6.04
C GLN A 890 -7.78 -31.48 4.71
N ARG A 891 -7.29 -31.98 3.58
CA ARG A 891 -7.98 -31.78 2.29
C ARG A 891 -9.30 -32.53 2.19
N PHE A 892 -9.41 -33.74 2.73
CA PHE A 892 -10.69 -34.44 2.84
C PHE A 892 -11.71 -33.62 3.66
N PHE A 893 -11.27 -33.05 4.79
CA PHE A 893 -12.07 -32.20 5.65
C PHE A 893 -12.56 -30.95 4.92
N GLU A 894 -11.66 -30.20 4.29
CA GLU A 894 -12.00 -29.00 3.53
C GLU A 894 -13.03 -29.26 2.42
N ILE A 895 -12.89 -30.39 1.70
CA ILE A 895 -13.78 -30.73 0.59
C ILE A 895 -15.17 -31.17 1.07
N ASN A 896 -15.25 -31.95 2.14
CA ASN A 896 -16.50 -32.61 2.54
C ASN A 896 -17.22 -31.95 3.72
N TYR A 897 -16.51 -31.12 4.50
CA TYR A 897 -17.05 -30.48 5.70
C TYR A 897 -17.03 -28.95 5.63
N LEU A 898 -16.16 -28.32 4.82
CA LEU A 898 -16.06 -26.85 4.73
C LEU A 898 -16.60 -26.23 3.43
N LYS A 899 -16.92 -27.01 2.40
CA LYS A 899 -17.59 -26.48 1.21
C LYS A 899 -19.04 -26.10 1.52
N LYS A 900 -19.37 -24.81 1.42
CA LYS A 900 -20.70 -24.30 1.06
C LYS A 900 -20.81 -24.28 -0.46
#